data_AF-A0A3M1WZH2-F1
#
_entry.id   AF-A0A3M1WZH2-F1
#
_cell.length_a   1.000
_cell.length_b   1.000
_cell.length_c   1.000
_cell.angle_alpha   90.00
_cell.angle_beta   90.00
_cell.angle_gamma   90.00
#
_symmetry.space_group_name_H-M   'P 1'
#
loop_
_entity.id
_entity.type
_entity.pdbx_description
1 polymer ?
#
loop_
_entity_poly.entity_id
_entity_poly.type
_entity_poly.pdbx_seq_one_letter_code
_entity_poly.pdbx_strand_id
1 'polypeptide(L)'
;LMASEPEISRVPVMVDSSKWEIIEAGLQCVQGKPVVNSISLKEGKEKFVEQARLCRRYGAAAVVMAFDEEGQADTFERKIEICERAYRILVDEVGFPPEDIIFDPNIFAVATGIEEHNNYAVDFIEATRWIKQNLPHALVSGGVSNVSFSFRGNNPVREAIHAVFLYHAIRAGMDMGIVNAGQLAVYEDIPEELREAVEDVILNRRPDATERLLEIAPKYKGDGSQAEDKTDLEWRSWPVEKRLEHALIKGITEYIDEDTAEALEKLGKPLLVIEGPLMDGMNVVGDLFGQGKMFLPQVVKSARVMKKAVAWLQPYLEAEKAECDAEPAGRILMATVKGDVHDIGKNIVGVVLQCNSYEVIDLGVMVPADQILRTAREEHVDIIGLSGLITPSLDEMVHVAKEMKRQGFTIPLMIGGATTSKAHTAVKIEPQYPHGVVYVPDASRAVGVASALLSEEQKPAFLADLRNEYELVRQRRADRDEARNLVPIEEARANRWPIAWDEYDGPRPQVLEDGHGLDEAMTGPVTVERKGEGVLVTFERIPQTTLAEYIDWTFFFHAWQLRGRFPKILDDEEKGEEARKLYADARAMLERIFEEDWIRARAVVGLFPANAVGDDVAVYADADRSERLITFHFLRKQMRQPEGKYNDCLADFIAPEGSGVA
;
A
#
# COMPACT_ATOMS: atom_id res chain seq x y z
N LEU A 1 2.56 10.51 -17.29
CA LEU A 1 2.86 9.91 -15.98
C LEU A 1 1.60 9.84 -15.08
N MET A 2 1.12 10.93 -14.44
CA MET A 2 -0.03 10.83 -13.49
C MET A 2 -1.33 10.32 -14.12
N ALA A 3 -1.59 10.66 -15.39
CA ALA A 3 -2.70 10.08 -16.14
C ALA A 3 -2.37 8.69 -16.70
N SER A 4 -1.22 8.55 -17.36
CA SER A 4 -0.90 7.39 -18.18
C SER A 4 -0.46 6.12 -17.45
N GLU A 5 -0.23 6.15 -16.13
CA GLU A 5 0.26 4.99 -15.39
C GLU A 5 -0.74 4.46 -14.36
N PRO A 6 -1.23 3.21 -14.51
CA PRO A 6 -2.29 2.64 -13.69
C PRO A 6 -2.06 2.73 -12.18
N GLU A 7 -0.82 2.67 -11.70
CA GLU A 7 -0.56 2.75 -10.25
C GLU A 7 -0.61 4.17 -9.68
N ILE A 8 -0.37 5.20 -10.50
CA ILE A 8 -0.38 6.61 -10.08
C ILE A 8 -1.73 7.25 -10.35
N SER A 9 -2.39 6.88 -11.44
CA SER A 9 -3.78 7.28 -11.72
C SER A 9 -4.78 6.72 -10.70
N ARG A 10 -4.38 5.72 -9.89
CA ARG A 10 -5.14 5.20 -8.75
C ARG A 10 -5.03 6.04 -7.48
N VAL A 11 -3.97 6.86 -7.33
CA VAL A 11 -3.82 7.75 -6.18
C VAL A 11 -4.58 9.05 -6.47
N PRO A 12 -5.54 9.46 -5.61
CA PRO A 12 -6.25 10.71 -5.80
C PRO A 12 -5.28 11.89 -5.85
N VAL A 13 -5.19 12.58 -6.99
CA VAL A 13 -4.36 13.79 -7.10
C VAL A 13 -5.12 14.95 -6.47
N MET A 14 -4.53 15.56 -5.44
CA MET A 14 -5.06 16.79 -4.87
C MET A 14 -4.58 18.00 -5.66
N VAL A 15 -5.50 18.75 -6.26
CA VAL A 15 -5.21 20.01 -6.96
C VAL A 15 -5.50 21.16 -6.00
N ASP A 16 -4.44 21.90 -5.65
CA ASP A 16 -4.51 23.03 -4.72
C ASP A 16 -4.21 24.36 -5.42
N SER A 17 -5.14 25.31 -5.35
CA SER A 17 -4.93 26.67 -5.83
C SER A 17 -5.95 27.64 -5.23
N SER A 18 -5.55 28.90 -5.08
CA SER A 18 -6.47 30.00 -4.74
C SER A 18 -7.31 30.51 -5.92
N LYS A 19 -7.04 30.03 -7.15
CA LYS A 19 -7.75 30.44 -8.37
C LYS A 19 -8.46 29.26 -8.99
N TRP A 20 -9.76 29.38 -9.16
CA TRP A 20 -10.60 28.31 -9.69
C TRP A 20 -10.19 27.88 -11.10
N GLU A 21 -9.80 28.82 -11.96
CA GLU A 21 -9.41 28.52 -13.34
C GLU A 21 -8.18 27.60 -13.41
N ILE A 22 -7.30 27.67 -12.42
CA ILE A 22 -6.12 26.80 -12.29
C ILE A 22 -6.55 25.41 -11.82
N ILE A 23 -7.47 25.34 -10.84
CA ILE A 23 -8.04 24.08 -10.37
C ILE A 23 -8.71 23.35 -11.54
N GLU A 24 -9.57 24.05 -12.28
CA GLU A 24 -10.32 23.48 -13.41
C GLU A 24 -9.39 23.00 -14.53
N ALA A 25 -8.37 23.79 -14.89
CA ALA A 25 -7.35 23.36 -15.86
C ALA A 25 -6.59 22.11 -15.37
N GLY A 26 -6.32 22.01 -14.07
CA GLY A 26 -5.74 20.83 -13.43
C GLY A 26 -6.67 19.61 -13.54
N LEU A 27 -7.95 19.76 -13.20
CA LEU A 27 -8.95 18.69 -13.25
C LEU A 27 -9.13 18.12 -14.67
N GLN A 28 -9.02 18.96 -15.70
CA GLN A 28 -9.07 18.53 -17.10
C GLN A 28 -7.88 17.62 -17.50
N CYS A 29 -6.80 17.65 -16.73
CA CYS A 29 -5.55 16.93 -17.01
C CYS A 29 -5.33 15.72 -16.09
N VAL A 30 -6.20 15.48 -15.11
CA VAL A 30 -6.06 14.39 -14.13
C VAL A 30 -6.93 13.18 -14.51
N GLN A 31 -6.34 11.99 -14.45
CA GLN A 31 -7.06 10.72 -14.62
C GLN A 31 -7.39 10.13 -13.25
N GLY A 32 -8.55 9.48 -13.13
CA GLY A 32 -9.02 8.93 -11.86
C GLY A 32 -9.89 9.93 -11.10
N LYS A 33 -9.97 9.77 -9.77
CA LYS A 33 -10.77 10.63 -8.89
C LYS A 33 -9.87 11.65 -8.19
N PRO A 34 -9.73 12.89 -8.69
CA PRO A 34 -8.94 13.92 -8.02
C PRO A 34 -9.62 14.42 -6.73
N VAL A 35 -8.87 15.14 -5.92
CA VAL A 35 -9.37 15.92 -4.79
C VAL A 35 -9.14 17.41 -5.08
N VAL A 36 -10.16 18.24 -4.93
CA VAL A 36 -10.02 19.71 -5.04
C VAL A 36 -9.75 20.29 -3.66
N ASN A 37 -8.64 21.00 -3.49
CA ASN A 37 -8.35 21.78 -2.28
C ASN A 37 -8.30 23.27 -2.63
N SER A 38 -9.30 24.07 -2.29
CA SER A 38 -10.58 23.76 -1.65
C SER A 38 -11.71 24.56 -2.29
N ILE A 39 -12.94 24.20 -1.98
CA ILE A 39 -14.13 25.02 -2.21
C ILE A 39 -14.66 25.52 -0.85
N SER A 40 -15.34 26.66 -0.83
CA SER A 40 -15.89 27.24 0.40
C SER A 40 -17.07 28.17 0.13
N LEU A 41 -17.79 28.57 1.17
CA LEU A 41 -18.91 29.50 1.11
C LEU A 41 -18.48 30.99 1.12
N LYS A 42 -17.18 31.27 1.20
CA LYS A 42 -16.61 32.63 1.28
C LYS A 42 -17.15 33.62 0.25
N GLU A 43 -17.34 33.15 -0.98
CA GLU A 43 -17.80 33.98 -2.10
C GLU A 43 -19.32 33.88 -2.34
N GLY A 44 -20.05 33.34 -1.36
CA GLY A 44 -21.49 33.13 -1.42
C GLY A 44 -21.88 31.73 -1.89
N LYS A 45 -23.13 31.36 -1.57
CA LYS A 45 -23.73 30.07 -1.91
C LYS A 45 -23.71 29.78 -3.42
N GLU A 46 -23.99 30.79 -4.27
CA GLU A 46 -24.08 30.59 -5.71
C GLU A 46 -22.77 30.06 -6.29
N LYS A 47 -21.64 30.66 -5.92
CA LYS A 47 -20.32 30.27 -6.42
C LYS A 47 -19.87 28.93 -5.83
N PHE A 48 -20.16 28.67 -4.57
CA PHE A 48 -19.91 27.37 -3.94
C PHE A 48 -20.66 26.24 -4.66
N VAL A 49 -21.94 26.43 -4.99
CA VAL A 49 -22.75 25.47 -5.73
C VAL A 49 -22.24 25.28 -7.16
N GLU A 50 -21.83 26.36 -7.83
CA GLU A 50 -21.21 26.29 -9.16
C GLU A 50 -19.95 25.42 -9.16
N GLN A 51 -19.02 25.70 -8.25
CA GLN A 51 -17.77 24.95 -8.11
C GLN A 51 -18.02 23.49 -7.71
N ALA A 52 -18.95 23.23 -6.79
CA ALA A 52 -19.34 21.87 -6.40
C ALA A 52 -19.92 21.08 -7.57
N ARG A 53 -20.75 21.71 -8.41
CA ARG A 53 -21.29 21.07 -9.63
C ARG A 53 -20.18 20.75 -10.63
N LEU A 54 -19.17 21.61 -10.76
CA LEU A 54 -18.01 21.36 -11.61
C LEU A 54 -17.14 20.24 -11.04
N CYS A 55 -16.81 20.24 -9.75
CA CYS A 55 -16.11 19.13 -9.09
C CYS A 55 -16.81 17.79 -9.36
N ARG A 56 -18.14 17.75 -9.18
CA ARG A 56 -18.96 16.56 -9.45
C ARG A 56 -18.93 16.15 -10.92
N ARG A 57 -18.98 17.12 -11.85
CA ARG A 57 -18.88 16.86 -13.30
C ARG A 57 -17.53 16.25 -13.68
N TYR A 58 -16.44 16.69 -13.05
CA TYR A 58 -15.10 16.14 -13.22
C TYR A 58 -14.87 14.85 -12.41
N GLY A 59 -15.84 14.40 -11.61
CA GLY A 59 -15.71 13.22 -10.76
C GLY A 59 -14.74 13.40 -9.59
N ALA A 60 -14.49 14.64 -9.17
CA ALA A 60 -13.57 14.99 -8.08
C ALA A 60 -14.24 14.92 -6.70
N ALA A 61 -13.49 14.50 -5.69
CA ALA A 61 -13.79 14.79 -4.29
C ALA A 61 -13.38 16.24 -3.96
N ALA A 62 -13.89 16.79 -2.86
CA ALA A 62 -13.64 18.19 -2.52
C ALA A 62 -13.30 18.37 -1.03
N VAL A 63 -12.20 19.07 -0.79
CA VAL A 63 -11.93 19.68 0.52
C VAL A 63 -12.82 20.91 0.64
N VAL A 64 -13.64 20.93 1.68
CA VAL A 64 -14.55 22.01 2.01
C VAL A 64 -13.99 22.74 3.22
N MET A 65 -13.41 23.90 2.97
CA MET A 65 -12.89 24.75 4.03
C MET A 65 -14.05 25.40 4.79
N ALA A 66 -13.99 25.38 6.12
CA ALA A 66 -14.98 26.03 6.98
C ALA A 66 -14.80 27.58 6.93
N PHE A 67 -15.13 28.16 5.79
CA PHE A 67 -15.04 29.58 5.50
C PHE A 67 -16.30 30.00 4.75
N ASP A 68 -17.09 30.89 5.34
CA ASP A 68 -18.29 31.47 4.75
C ASP A 68 -18.16 32.98 4.52
N GLU A 69 -19.27 33.63 4.17
CA GLU A 69 -19.33 35.05 3.84
C GLU A 69 -18.93 35.97 5.02
N GLU A 70 -18.97 35.47 6.26
CA GLU A 70 -18.64 36.22 7.47
C GLU A 70 -17.17 36.02 7.91
N GLY A 71 -16.53 34.93 7.50
CA GLY A 71 -15.14 34.67 7.87
C GLY A 71 -14.79 33.18 7.96
N GLN A 72 -13.56 32.91 8.37
CA GLN A 72 -13.14 31.55 8.73
C GLN A 72 -13.74 31.16 10.09
N ALA A 73 -14.18 29.91 10.22
CA ALA A 73 -14.66 29.39 11.49
C ALA A 73 -13.52 29.17 12.48
N ASP A 74 -13.40 30.08 13.44
CA ASP A 74 -12.40 30.11 14.52
C ASP A 74 -12.85 29.34 15.77
N THR A 75 -14.13 29.43 16.13
CA THR A 75 -14.75 28.76 17.30
C THR A 75 -15.40 27.42 16.95
N PHE A 76 -15.59 26.54 17.94
CA PHE A 76 -16.28 25.26 17.75
C PHE A 76 -17.67 25.43 17.12
N GLU A 77 -18.48 26.37 17.62
CA GLU A 77 -19.84 26.63 17.13
C GLU A 77 -19.83 27.05 15.67
N ARG A 78 -18.92 27.95 15.28
CA ARG A 78 -18.78 28.36 13.87
C ARG A 78 -18.29 27.22 12.99
N LYS A 79 -17.39 26.36 13.48
CA LYS A 79 -16.88 25.21 12.71
C LYS A 79 -18.01 24.25 12.37
N ILE A 80 -18.84 23.87 13.35
CA ILE A 80 -19.95 22.94 13.12
C ILE A 80 -21.05 23.59 12.27
N GLU A 81 -21.37 24.87 12.49
CA GLU A 81 -22.38 25.60 11.73
C GLU A 81 -22.04 25.64 10.23
N ILE A 82 -20.81 26.06 9.89
CA ILE A 82 -20.38 26.16 8.49
C ILE A 82 -20.28 24.77 7.86
N CYS A 83 -19.70 23.79 8.55
CA CYS A 83 -19.60 22.41 8.04
C CYS A 83 -20.99 21.79 7.81
N GLU A 84 -21.94 21.97 8.73
CA GLU A 84 -23.32 21.50 8.55
C GLU A 84 -23.99 22.20 7.38
N ARG A 85 -23.94 23.53 7.32
CA ARG A 85 -24.53 24.33 6.22
C ARG A 85 -23.97 23.89 4.87
N ALA A 86 -22.65 23.74 4.77
CA ALA A 86 -22.00 23.28 3.55
C ALA A 86 -22.39 21.83 3.20
N TYR A 87 -22.46 20.92 4.18
CA TYR A 87 -22.91 19.55 3.97
C TYR A 87 -24.32 19.49 3.40
N ARG A 88 -25.28 20.21 4.00
CA ARG A 88 -26.68 20.26 3.53
C ARG A 88 -26.78 20.79 2.11
N ILE A 89 -26.05 21.86 1.79
CA ILE A 89 -26.02 22.39 0.42
C ILE A 89 -25.46 21.36 -0.56
N LEU A 90 -24.33 20.73 -0.23
CA LEU A 90 -23.67 19.75 -1.10
C LEU A 90 -24.52 18.48 -1.30
N VAL A 91 -25.06 17.92 -0.22
CA VAL A 91 -25.78 16.65 -0.25
C VAL A 91 -27.23 16.84 -0.71
N ASP A 92 -27.97 17.76 -0.09
CA ASP A 92 -29.41 17.89 -0.30
C ASP A 92 -29.76 18.68 -1.57
N GLU A 93 -28.97 19.71 -1.93
CA GLU A 93 -29.25 20.57 -3.10
C GLU A 93 -28.43 20.23 -4.35
N VAL A 94 -27.13 19.89 -4.19
CA VAL A 94 -26.23 19.57 -5.32
C VAL A 94 -26.24 18.08 -5.67
N GLY A 95 -26.56 17.21 -4.71
CA GLY A 95 -26.47 15.75 -4.89
C GLY A 95 -25.02 15.27 -4.98
N PHE A 96 -24.11 15.92 -4.25
CA PHE A 96 -22.70 15.55 -4.13
C PHE A 96 -22.58 14.32 -3.20
N PRO A 97 -21.79 13.27 -3.56
CA PRO A 97 -21.64 12.08 -2.72
C PRO A 97 -21.04 12.43 -1.35
N PRO A 98 -21.68 12.07 -0.22
CA PRO A 98 -21.20 12.41 1.12
C PRO A 98 -19.78 11.88 1.43
N GLU A 99 -19.42 10.71 0.91
CA GLU A 99 -18.10 10.10 1.07
C GLU A 99 -16.96 10.84 0.34
N ASP A 100 -17.31 11.78 -0.55
CA ASP A 100 -16.37 12.61 -1.31
C ASP A 100 -16.18 14.01 -0.71
N ILE A 101 -16.83 14.27 0.43
CA ILE A 101 -16.74 15.54 1.17
C ILE A 101 -15.67 15.38 2.25
N ILE A 102 -14.62 16.18 2.15
CA ILE A 102 -13.54 16.25 3.14
C ILE A 102 -13.63 17.62 3.80
N PHE A 103 -14.09 17.73 5.04
CA PHE A 103 -14.09 19.01 5.74
C PHE A 103 -12.69 19.38 6.20
N ASP A 104 -12.31 20.64 6.00
CA ASP A 104 -11.22 21.31 6.72
C ASP A 104 -11.84 22.32 7.69
N PRO A 105 -12.03 21.97 8.98
CA PRO A 105 -12.55 22.87 10.00
C PRO A 105 -11.62 24.04 10.38
N ASN A 106 -10.51 24.24 9.66
CA ASN A 106 -9.43 25.18 9.93
C ASN A 106 -8.65 24.86 11.22
N ILE A 107 -7.39 24.47 11.06
CA ILE A 107 -6.42 24.45 12.16
C ILE A 107 -5.78 25.83 12.28
N PHE A 108 -5.92 26.46 13.46
CA PHE A 108 -5.27 27.72 13.80
C PHE A 108 -4.10 27.54 14.77
N ALA A 109 -3.26 28.57 14.84
CA ALA A 109 -2.10 28.60 15.70
C ALA A 109 -2.50 28.74 17.18
N VAL A 110 -1.95 27.88 18.02
CA VAL A 110 -2.07 27.98 19.48
C VAL A 110 -0.81 28.60 20.08
N ALA A 111 -0.86 28.90 21.39
CA ALA A 111 0.25 29.50 22.13
C ALA A 111 0.82 30.77 21.46
N THR A 112 -0.08 31.61 20.95
CA THR A 112 0.24 32.88 20.30
C THR A 112 0.41 34.04 21.29
N GLY A 113 0.01 33.83 22.55
CA GLY A 113 -0.05 34.87 23.59
C GLY A 113 -1.37 35.66 23.63
N ILE A 114 -2.33 35.31 22.78
CA ILE A 114 -3.69 35.87 22.75
C ILE A 114 -4.64 34.84 23.38
N GLU A 115 -5.41 35.24 24.40
CA GLU A 115 -6.23 34.34 25.21
C GLU A 115 -7.29 33.62 24.37
N GLU A 116 -7.89 34.34 23.43
CA GLU A 116 -8.89 33.82 22.49
C GLU A 116 -8.35 32.69 21.60
N HIS A 117 -7.02 32.62 21.41
CA HIS A 117 -6.39 31.60 20.57
C HIS A 117 -6.07 30.30 21.32
N ASN A 118 -6.19 30.29 22.66
CA ASN A 118 -5.83 29.13 23.48
C ASN A 118 -6.71 27.91 23.18
N ASN A 119 -7.96 28.13 22.79
CA ASN A 119 -8.93 27.04 22.59
C ASN A 119 -8.95 26.46 21.16
N TYR A 120 -8.22 27.05 20.21
CA TYR A 120 -8.33 26.68 18.79
C TYR A 120 -8.04 25.19 18.48
N ALA A 121 -7.09 24.58 19.17
CA ALA A 121 -6.80 23.15 18.98
C ALA A 121 -7.93 22.27 19.54
N VAL A 122 -8.49 22.63 20.71
CA VAL A 122 -9.66 21.95 21.30
C VAL A 122 -10.86 22.07 20.37
N ASP A 123 -11.15 23.27 19.89
CA ASP A 123 -12.28 23.53 18.99
C ASP A 123 -12.20 22.70 17.71
N PHE A 124 -10.99 22.53 17.14
CA PHE A 124 -10.78 21.65 16.00
C PHE A 124 -11.04 20.17 16.33
N ILE A 125 -10.50 19.69 17.46
CA ILE A 125 -10.65 18.29 17.90
C ILE A 125 -12.13 17.96 18.19
N GLU A 126 -12.85 18.86 18.87
CA GLU A 126 -14.28 18.70 19.13
C GLU A 126 -15.11 18.81 17.85
N ALA A 127 -14.80 19.76 16.95
CA ALA A 127 -15.47 19.87 15.66
C ALA A 127 -15.27 18.61 14.81
N THR A 128 -14.06 18.03 14.83
CA THR A 128 -13.78 16.73 14.19
C THR A 128 -14.71 15.65 14.73
N ARG A 129 -14.79 15.50 16.05
CA ARG A 129 -15.68 14.51 16.68
C ARG A 129 -17.14 14.74 16.30
N TRP A 130 -17.59 16.00 16.31
CA TRP A 130 -18.95 16.37 15.95
C TRP A 130 -19.26 16.04 14.47
N ILE A 131 -18.35 16.38 13.54
CA ILE A 131 -18.50 16.08 12.12
C ILE A 131 -18.65 14.58 11.89
N LYS A 132 -17.78 13.76 12.50
CA LYS A 132 -17.84 12.29 12.35
C LYS A 132 -19.13 11.68 12.92
N GLN A 133 -19.73 12.30 13.93
CA GLN A 133 -20.98 11.84 14.54
C GLN A 133 -22.24 12.30 13.78
N ASN A 134 -22.23 13.51 13.22
CA ASN A 134 -23.45 14.18 12.74
C ASN A 134 -23.52 14.28 11.21
N LEU A 135 -22.39 14.18 10.51
CA LEU A 135 -22.30 14.27 9.05
C LEU A 135 -21.83 12.91 8.48
N PRO A 136 -22.76 11.98 8.18
CA PRO A 136 -22.41 10.62 7.77
C PRO A 136 -21.51 10.61 6.53
N HIS A 137 -20.52 9.71 6.55
CA HIS A 137 -19.52 9.47 5.51
C HIS A 137 -18.52 10.60 5.24
N ALA A 138 -18.72 11.80 5.78
CA ALA A 138 -17.78 12.90 5.63
C ALA A 138 -16.42 12.55 6.27
N LEU A 139 -15.36 13.01 5.61
CA LEU A 139 -13.98 12.90 6.08
C LEU A 139 -13.54 14.23 6.70
N VAL A 140 -12.54 14.20 7.57
CA VAL A 140 -11.96 15.40 8.18
C VAL A 140 -10.46 15.49 7.89
N SER A 141 -10.04 16.67 7.45
CA SER A 141 -8.65 17.02 7.22
C SER A 141 -8.23 18.32 7.89
N GLY A 142 -6.93 18.56 7.99
CA GLY A 142 -6.40 19.83 8.45
C GLY A 142 -4.89 19.99 8.25
N GLY A 143 -4.49 21.24 8.04
CA GLY A 143 -3.09 21.69 8.01
C GLY A 143 -2.44 21.69 9.38
N VAL A 144 -1.90 20.56 9.84
CA VAL A 144 -1.34 20.42 11.20
C VAL A 144 -0.18 21.38 11.44
N SER A 145 0.60 21.72 10.41
CA SER A 145 1.68 22.71 10.54
C SER A 145 1.22 24.09 11.02
N ASN A 146 -0.08 24.42 10.88
CA ASN A 146 -0.66 25.67 11.38
C ASN A 146 -0.75 25.70 12.90
N VAL A 147 -0.96 24.56 13.58
CA VAL A 147 -1.12 24.53 15.04
C VAL A 147 0.15 25.02 15.75
N SER A 148 1.32 24.74 15.16
CA SER A 148 2.62 25.10 15.71
C SER A 148 3.20 26.41 15.15
N PHE A 149 2.42 27.25 14.48
CA PHE A 149 2.94 28.41 13.74
C PHE A 149 3.75 29.37 14.63
N SER A 150 3.33 29.54 15.88
CA SER A 150 3.98 30.39 16.90
C SER A 150 5.43 29.97 17.22
N PHE A 151 5.82 28.74 16.89
CA PHE A 151 7.15 28.18 17.19
C PHE A 151 8.01 27.97 15.94
N ARG A 152 7.74 28.68 14.84
CA ARG A 152 8.58 28.65 13.64
C ARG A 152 10.05 28.92 13.99
N GLY A 153 10.95 28.06 13.49
CA GLY A 153 12.38 28.10 13.81
C GLY A 153 12.77 27.35 15.08
N ASN A 154 11.84 26.68 15.76
CA ASN A 154 12.12 25.72 16.84
C ASN A 154 11.51 24.37 16.47
N ASN A 155 12.19 23.62 15.60
CA ASN A 155 11.66 22.35 15.08
C ASN A 155 11.32 21.36 16.21
N PRO A 156 12.19 21.09 17.20
CA PRO A 156 11.86 20.14 18.27
C PRO A 156 10.52 20.41 18.98
N VAL A 157 10.23 21.67 19.30
CA VAL A 157 8.94 22.05 19.92
C VAL A 157 7.77 21.90 18.93
N ARG A 158 7.98 22.22 17.66
CA ARG A 158 6.94 22.04 16.63
C ARG A 158 6.59 20.58 16.41
N GLU A 159 7.60 19.72 16.34
CA GLU A 159 7.43 18.27 16.16
C GLU A 159 6.66 17.67 17.35
N ALA A 160 6.98 18.10 18.58
CA ALA A 160 6.22 17.73 19.77
C ALA A 160 4.75 18.19 19.70
N ILE A 161 4.50 19.44 19.30
CA ILE A 161 3.15 19.98 19.09
C ILE A 161 2.37 19.17 18.05
N HIS A 162 2.99 18.79 16.93
CA HIS A 162 2.35 18.00 15.88
C HIS A 162 2.00 16.60 16.37
N ALA A 163 2.94 15.92 17.02
CA ALA A 163 2.75 14.56 17.55
C ALA A 163 1.62 14.50 18.58
N VAL A 164 1.59 15.44 19.54
CA VAL A 164 0.52 15.52 20.55
C VAL A 164 -0.83 15.89 19.92
N PHE A 165 -0.87 16.87 19.02
CA PHE A 165 -2.10 17.26 18.34
C PHE A 165 -2.71 16.10 17.55
N LEU A 166 -1.89 15.42 16.73
CA LEU A 166 -2.33 14.26 15.94
C LEU A 166 -2.80 13.12 16.83
N TYR A 167 -2.09 12.82 17.93
CA TYR A 167 -2.49 11.79 18.88
C TYR A 167 -3.94 11.99 19.37
N HIS A 168 -4.33 13.23 19.68
CA HIS A 168 -5.69 13.55 20.10
C HIS A 168 -6.68 13.67 18.93
N ALA A 169 -6.30 14.30 17.82
CA ALA A 169 -7.18 14.52 16.67
C ALA A 169 -7.55 13.20 15.96
N ILE A 170 -6.61 12.28 15.80
CA ILE A 170 -6.87 10.94 15.22
C ILE A 170 -7.87 10.17 16.09
N ARG A 171 -7.72 10.22 17.42
CA ARG A 171 -8.69 9.61 18.36
C ARG A 171 -10.08 10.24 18.29
N ALA A 172 -10.17 11.53 17.94
CA ALA A 172 -11.43 12.21 17.69
C ALA A 172 -12.06 11.87 16.32
N GLY A 173 -11.31 11.20 15.44
CA GLY A 173 -11.79 10.71 14.15
C GLY A 173 -11.27 11.49 12.94
N MET A 174 -10.16 12.23 13.08
CA MET A 174 -9.48 12.89 11.95
C MET A 174 -8.95 11.84 10.96
N ASP A 175 -9.27 12.01 9.67
CA ASP A 175 -8.92 11.04 8.62
C ASP A 175 -7.61 11.38 7.89
N MET A 176 -7.27 12.68 7.76
CA MET A 176 -6.11 13.12 6.97
C MET A 176 -5.42 14.36 7.55
N GLY A 177 -4.17 14.25 8.01
CA GLY A 177 -3.33 15.38 8.41
C GLY A 177 -2.36 15.82 7.31
N ILE A 178 -2.30 17.12 7.01
CA ILE A 178 -1.27 17.70 6.13
C ILE A 178 -0.06 18.08 7.00
N VAL A 179 0.94 17.19 7.02
CA VAL A 179 2.13 17.22 7.90
C VAL A 179 3.40 16.86 7.14
N ASN A 180 4.57 17.17 7.70
CA ASN A 180 5.83 16.55 7.29
C ASN A 180 6.01 15.24 8.08
N ALA A 181 5.94 14.09 7.40
CA ALA A 181 6.04 12.77 8.04
C ALA A 181 7.42 12.47 8.62
N GLY A 182 8.49 13.03 8.05
CA GLY A 182 9.88 12.82 8.50
C GLY A 182 10.23 13.58 9.79
N GLN A 183 9.41 14.56 10.16
CA GLN A 183 9.59 15.41 11.35
C GLN A 183 8.57 15.08 12.46
N LEU A 184 8.04 13.85 12.48
CA LEU A 184 7.12 13.43 13.54
C LEU A 184 7.87 12.70 14.64
N ALA A 185 8.00 13.37 15.80
CA ALA A 185 8.51 12.75 17.02
C ALA A 185 7.62 11.59 17.47
N VAL A 186 8.23 10.54 18.02
CA VAL A 186 7.50 9.48 18.74
C VAL A 186 6.94 10.11 20.01
N TYR A 187 5.64 9.98 20.24
CA TYR A 187 4.96 10.66 21.35
C TYR A 187 5.56 10.34 22.74
N GLU A 188 6.09 9.13 22.95
CA GLU A 188 6.75 8.72 24.20
C GLU A 188 8.19 9.25 24.35
N ASP A 189 8.83 9.61 23.24
CA ASP A 189 10.20 10.14 23.26
C ASP A 189 10.23 11.64 23.54
N ILE A 190 9.08 12.31 23.52
CA ILE A 190 8.98 13.72 23.87
C ILE A 190 9.29 13.84 25.37
N PRO A 191 10.29 14.65 25.77
CA PRO A 191 10.61 14.86 27.19
C PRO A 191 9.36 15.19 28.00
N GLU A 192 9.18 14.56 29.16
CA GLU A 192 7.94 14.65 29.94
C GLU A 192 7.51 16.09 30.22
N GLU A 193 8.46 16.97 30.62
CA GLU A 193 8.21 18.40 30.83
C GLU A 193 7.66 19.11 29.57
N LEU A 194 8.20 18.77 28.39
CA LEU A 194 7.76 19.31 27.11
C LEU A 194 6.43 18.72 26.66
N ARG A 195 6.25 17.40 26.82
CA ARG A 195 5.02 16.70 26.45
C ARG A 195 3.83 17.21 27.26
N GLU A 196 3.99 17.35 28.57
CA GLU A 196 2.95 17.91 29.45
C GLU A 196 2.62 19.36 29.07
N ALA A 197 3.63 20.21 28.87
CA ALA A 197 3.39 21.60 28.49
C ALA A 197 2.70 21.73 27.12
N VAL A 198 3.06 20.87 26.16
CA VAL A 198 2.40 20.82 24.86
C VAL A 198 0.97 20.29 24.97
N GLU A 199 0.72 19.25 25.77
CA GLU A 199 -0.63 18.76 26.04
C GLU A 199 -1.51 19.82 26.71
N ASP A 200 -0.96 20.55 27.69
CA ASP A 200 -1.64 21.64 28.36
C ASP A 200 -2.09 22.72 27.37
N VAL A 201 -1.27 23.02 26.36
CA VAL A 201 -1.58 23.96 25.28
C VAL A 201 -2.58 23.40 24.27
N ILE A 202 -2.37 22.16 23.78
CA ILE A 202 -3.24 21.55 22.76
C ILE A 202 -4.65 21.30 23.30
N LEU A 203 -4.76 20.91 24.58
CA LEU A 203 -6.04 20.60 25.21
C LEU A 203 -6.58 21.73 26.08
N ASN A 204 -5.90 22.88 26.10
CA ASN A 204 -6.27 24.05 26.89
C ASN A 204 -6.62 23.69 28.36
N ARG A 205 -5.81 22.84 29.00
CA ARG A 205 -6.10 22.29 30.34
C ARG A 205 -5.95 23.31 31.47
N ARG A 206 -5.21 24.39 31.24
CA ARG A 206 -4.85 25.38 32.24
C ARG A 206 -4.70 26.79 31.64
N PRO A 207 -5.02 27.86 32.39
CA PRO A 207 -4.93 29.24 31.89
C PRO A 207 -3.52 29.70 31.50
N ASP A 208 -2.48 29.21 32.19
CA ASP A 208 -1.07 29.57 32.01
C ASP A 208 -0.29 28.60 31.09
N ALA A 209 -0.99 27.76 30.32
CA ALA A 209 -0.38 26.74 29.45
C ALA A 209 0.60 27.36 28.43
N THR A 210 0.18 28.45 27.80
CA THR A 210 0.97 29.18 26.81
C THR A 210 2.25 29.76 27.43
N GLU A 211 2.15 30.36 28.62
CA GLU A 211 3.29 30.95 29.32
C GLU A 211 4.31 29.87 29.69
N ARG A 212 3.85 28.75 30.25
CA ARG A 212 4.68 27.59 30.58
C ARG A 212 5.41 27.02 29.36
N LEU A 213 4.71 26.84 28.24
CA LEU A 213 5.35 26.34 27.02
C LEU A 213 6.39 27.33 26.47
N LEU A 214 6.11 28.63 26.51
CA LEU A 214 7.04 29.69 26.10
C LEU A 214 8.28 29.78 27.01
N GLU A 215 8.13 29.53 28.30
CA GLU A 215 9.25 29.52 29.26
C GLU A 215 10.22 28.35 28.99
N ILE A 216 9.69 27.18 28.64
CA ILE A 216 10.53 25.99 28.40
C ILE A 216 11.01 25.88 26.95
N ALA A 217 10.29 26.45 25.97
CA ALA A 217 10.63 26.32 24.54
C ALA A 217 12.08 26.74 24.19
N PRO A 218 12.68 27.79 24.79
CA PRO A 218 14.09 28.13 24.58
C PRO A 218 15.07 27.03 24.99
N LYS A 219 14.74 26.20 26.00
CA LYS A 219 15.58 25.07 26.43
C LYS A 219 15.78 24.03 25.32
N TYR A 220 14.86 23.99 24.36
CA TYR A 220 14.84 23.03 23.25
C TYR A 220 15.21 23.67 21.90
N LYS A 221 15.67 24.93 21.90
CA LYS A 221 15.99 25.67 20.67
C LYS A 221 17.43 25.38 20.23
N GLY A 222 17.60 24.35 19.40
CA GLY A 222 18.84 24.03 18.69
C GLY A 222 18.60 23.89 17.19
N ASP A 223 19.46 24.51 16.37
CA ASP A 223 19.53 24.24 14.93
C ASP A 223 19.76 22.74 14.72
N GLY A 224 19.16 22.16 13.68
CA GLY A 224 19.22 20.73 13.31
C GLY A 224 20.61 20.20 12.92
N SER A 225 21.66 20.70 13.55
CA SER A 225 23.02 20.22 13.59
C SER A 225 23.50 20.25 15.05
N GLN A 226 23.02 19.32 15.89
CA GLN A 226 23.88 18.89 16.99
C GLN A 226 24.96 18.01 16.38
N ALA A 227 26.16 18.59 16.29
CA ALA A 227 27.39 17.83 16.42
C ALA A 227 27.21 16.89 17.62
N GLU A 228 27.61 15.62 17.46
CA GLU A 228 27.77 14.60 18.49
C GLU A 228 28.00 15.22 19.88
N ASP A 229 26.90 15.52 20.58
CA ASP A 229 26.98 16.15 21.89
C ASP A 229 27.30 15.00 22.85
N LYS A 230 28.21 15.22 23.80
CA LYS A 230 28.68 14.17 24.72
C LYS A 230 27.55 13.56 25.59
N THR A 231 26.34 14.13 25.53
CA THR A 231 25.10 13.62 26.11
C THR A 231 24.41 12.53 25.28
N ASP A 232 24.64 12.44 23.96
CA ASP A 232 24.02 11.41 23.08
C ASP A 232 24.60 10.00 23.27
N LEU A 233 25.63 9.84 24.11
CA LEU A 233 26.20 8.54 24.48
C LEU A 233 25.88 8.17 25.93
N GLU A 234 24.97 8.87 26.63
CA GLU A 234 24.55 8.46 27.98
C GLU A 234 24.02 7.02 27.99
N TRP A 235 23.25 6.65 26.96
CA TRP A 235 22.76 5.29 26.78
C TRP A 235 23.89 4.25 26.61
N ARG A 236 25.09 4.64 26.15
CA ARG A 236 26.25 3.73 26.08
C ARG A 236 26.71 3.26 27.47
N SER A 237 26.38 4.00 28.52
CA SER A 237 26.68 3.61 29.91
C SER A 237 25.65 2.64 30.52
N TRP A 238 24.54 2.38 29.82
CA TRP A 238 23.49 1.46 30.28
C TRP A 238 23.92 0.00 30.14
N PRO A 239 23.24 -0.94 30.84
CA PRO A 239 23.43 -2.37 30.61
C PRO A 239 23.20 -2.74 29.14
N VAL A 240 23.98 -3.69 28.61
CA VAL A 240 23.94 -4.09 27.21
C VAL A 240 22.53 -4.44 26.70
N GLU A 241 21.70 -5.05 27.55
CA GLU A 241 20.31 -5.37 27.20
C GLU A 241 19.50 -4.11 26.88
N LYS A 242 19.66 -3.07 27.71
CA LYS A 242 18.98 -1.78 27.52
C LYS A 242 19.56 -0.98 26.35
N ARG A 243 20.83 -1.20 26.02
CA ARG A 243 21.46 -0.60 24.82
C ARG A 243 20.94 -1.22 23.54
N LEU A 244 20.81 -2.54 23.49
CA LEU A 244 20.23 -3.26 22.36
C LEU A 244 18.76 -2.88 22.14
N GLU A 245 17.97 -2.82 23.22
CA GLU A 245 16.58 -2.34 23.20
C GLU A 245 16.49 -0.91 22.66
N HIS A 246 17.33 0.00 23.18
CA HIS A 246 17.38 1.39 22.72
C HIS A 246 17.78 1.51 21.24
N ALA A 247 18.80 0.75 20.82
CA ALA A 247 19.27 0.72 19.44
C ALA A 247 18.16 0.23 18.49
N LEU A 248 17.37 -0.76 18.89
CA LEU A 248 16.22 -1.24 18.13
C LEU A 248 15.12 -0.19 18.02
N ILE A 249 14.68 0.42 19.12
CA ILE A 249 13.62 1.43 19.12
C ILE A 249 13.99 2.65 18.27
N LYS A 250 15.25 3.10 18.38
CA LYS A 250 15.77 4.28 17.66
C LYS A 250 16.28 3.98 16.26
N GLY A 251 16.49 2.72 15.91
CA GLY A 251 17.02 2.31 14.61
C GLY A 251 18.53 2.60 14.43
N ILE A 252 19.31 2.54 15.51
CA ILE A 252 20.75 2.83 15.55
C ILE A 252 21.56 1.58 15.15
N THR A 253 22.42 1.71 14.14
CA THR A 253 23.22 0.58 13.62
C THR A 253 24.71 0.64 13.93
N GLU A 254 25.25 1.78 14.41
CA GLU A 254 26.69 1.95 14.61
C GLU A 254 27.28 0.95 15.63
N TYR A 255 26.64 0.81 16.80
CA TYR A 255 27.18 0.02 17.93
C TYR A 255 26.61 -1.39 18.06
N ILE A 256 25.77 -1.81 17.11
CA ILE A 256 25.01 -3.05 17.26
C ILE A 256 25.93 -4.29 17.30
N ASP A 257 27.04 -4.28 16.57
CA ASP A 257 27.97 -5.42 16.54
C ASP A 257 28.70 -5.56 17.89
N GLU A 258 29.12 -4.43 18.48
CA GLU A 258 29.76 -4.39 19.80
C GLU A 258 28.80 -4.79 20.92
N ASP A 259 27.57 -4.25 20.90
CA ASP A 259 26.56 -4.55 21.91
C ASP A 259 26.07 -5.98 21.80
N THR A 260 25.96 -6.52 20.59
CA THR A 260 25.59 -7.93 20.38
C THR A 260 26.70 -8.86 20.87
N ALA A 261 27.97 -8.49 20.68
CA ALA A 261 29.11 -9.23 21.21
C ALA A 261 29.16 -9.24 22.75
N GLU A 262 28.97 -8.08 23.39
CA GLU A 262 28.95 -7.98 24.85
C GLU A 262 27.74 -8.74 25.44
N ALA A 263 26.58 -8.68 24.79
CA ALA A 263 25.41 -9.46 25.20
C ALA A 263 25.65 -10.96 25.06
N LEU A 264 26.35 -11.39 24.00
CA LEU A 264 26.74 -12.78 23.81
C LEU A 264 27.71 -13.25 24.89
N GLU A 265 28.74 -12.48 25.22
CA GLU A 265 29.67 -12.81 26.32
C GLU A 265 28.95 -12.92 27.66
N LYS A 266 27.96 -12.06 27.90
CA LYS A 266 27.19 -12.04 29.15
C LYS A 266 26.19 -13.18 29.25
N LEU A 267 25.45 -13.47 28.18
CA LEU A 267 24.36 -14.46 28.15
C LEU A 267 24.86 -15.86 27.79
N GLY A 268 26.08 -15.98 27.26
CA GLY A 268 26.77 -17.23 26.97
C GLY A 268 26.22 -18.02 25.77
N LYS A 269 25.00 -17.72 25.31
CA LYS A 269 24.33 -18.38 24.19
C LYS A 269 23.80 -17.36 23.18
N PRO A 270 24.16 -17.48 21.88
CA PRO A 270 23.61 -16.65 20.82
C PRO A 270 22.09 -16.57 20.79
N LEU A 271 21.39 -17.69 21.02
CA LEU A 271 19.92 -17.71 21.04
C LEU A 271 19.35 -16.80 22.15
N LEU A 272 19.97 -16.78 23.34
CA LEU A 272 19.51 -15.96 24.46
C LEU A 272 19.67 -14.46 24.19
N VAL A 273 20.61 -14.05 23.34
CA VAL A 273 20.73 -12.66 22.89
C VAL A 273 19.56 -12.28 21.96
N ILE A 274 19.13 -13.21 21.11
CA ILE A 274 17.99 -13.01 20.21
C ILE A 274 16.68 -12.99 21.00
N GLU A 275 16.40 -14.06 21.74
CA GLU A 275 15.14 -14.23 22.49
C GLU A 275 15.01 -13.27 23.69
N GLY A 276 16.12 -12.76 24.21
CA GLY A 276 16.14 -11.77 25.27
C GLY A 276 16.14 -10.34 24.73
N PRO A 277 17.27 -9.62 24.81
CA PRO A 277 17.31 -8.17 24.61
C PRO A 277 16.88 -7.71 23.21
N LEU A 278 17.10 -8.51 22.17
CA LEU A 278 16.69 -8.16 20.80
C LEU A 278 15.17 -8.30 20.59
N MET A 279 14.57 -9.42 21.04
CA MET A 279 13.12 -9.60 20.98
C MET A 279 12.37 -8.65 21.91
N ASP A 280 12.91 -8.36 23.09
CA ASP A 280 12.35 -7.37 24.01
C ASP A 280 12.25 -5.99 23.33
N GLY A 281 13.30 -5.56 22.62
CA GLY A 281 13.26 -4.33 21.83
C GLY A 281 12.22 -4.35 20.70
N MET A 282 12.07 -5.48 19.99
CA MET A 282 11.08 -5.63 18.93
C MET A 282 9.64 -5.65 19.45
N ASN A 283 9.40 -6.22 20.64
CA ASN A 283 8.09 -6.18 21.30
C ASN A 283 7.68 -4.74 21.64
N VAL A 284 8.60 -3.94 22.18
CA VAL A 284 8.35 -2.51 22.46
C VAL A 284 8.04 -1.74 21.18
N VAL A 285 8.75 -1.99 20.09
CA VAL A 285 8.46 -1.39 18.77
C VAL A 285 7.05 -1.77 18.30
N GLY A 286 6.64 -3.03 18.47
CA GLY A 286 5.30 -3.52 18.17
C GLY A 286 4.21 -2.83 18.99
N ASP A 287 4.42 -2.69 20.30
CA ASP A 287 3.48 -2.02 21.22
C ASP A 287 3.32 -0.54 20.90
N LEU A 288 4.44 0.16 20.63
CA LEU A 288 4.41 1.58 20.27
C LEU A 288 3.70 1.81 18.94
N PHE A 289 3.89 0.92 17.96
CA PHE A 289 3.18 0.98 16.68
C PHE A 289 1.67 0.72 16.87
N GLY A 290 1.30 -0.31 17.65
CA GLY A 290 -0.09 -0.64 17.94
C GLY A 290 -0.85 0.46 18.70
N GLN A 291 -0.15 1.21 19.55
CA GLN A 291 -0.71 2.35 20.30
C GLN A 291 -0.76 3.66 19.49
N GLY A 292 -0.29 3.66 18.24
CA GLY A 292 -0.19 4.85 17.39
C GLY A 292 0.87 5.85 17.84
N LYS A 293 1.82 5.42 18.67
CA LYS A 293 2.93 6.22 19.19
C LYS A 293 4.16 6.18 18.28
N MET A 294 4.27 5.14 17.47
CA MET A 294 5.33 4.93 16.47
C MET A 294 4.70 4.64 15.10
N PHE A 295 5.37 5.06 14.03
CA PHE A 295 4.86 4.97 12.66
C PHE A 295 5.68 3.98 11.82
N LEU A 296 5.11 3.53 10.69
CA LEU A 296 5.68 2.47 9.84
C LEU A 296 7.17 2.68 9.43
N PRO A 297 7.64 3.90 9.08
CA PRO A 297 9.05 4.13 8.72
C PRO A 297 10.02 3.85 9.88
N GLN A 298 9.59 4.11 11.11
CA GLN A 298 10.40 3.87 12.31
C GLN A 298 10.54 2.37 12.56
N VAL A 299 9.46 1.59 12.38
CA VAL A 299 9.47 0.12 12.52
C VAL A 299 10.45 -0.55 11.54
N VAL A 300 10.56 -0.04 10.31
CA VAL A 300 11.51 -0.56 9.31
C VAL A 300 12.97 -0.31 9.72
N LYS A 301 13.27 0.85 10.31
CA LYS A 301 14.61 1.13 10.83
C LYS A 301 14.98 0.17 11.98
N SER A 302 14.04 -0.12 12.88
CA SER A 302 14.22 -1.11 13.95
C SER A 302 14.53 -2.51 13.39
N ALA A 303 13.79 -2.95 12.37
CA ALA A 303 14.04 -4.24 11.72
C ALA A 303 15.45 -4.36 11.09
N ARG A 304 16.01 -3.25 10.60
CA ARG A 304 17.39 -3.22 10.06
C ARG A 304 18.43 -3.49 11.14
N VAL A 305 18.24 -2.90 12.34
CA VAL A 305 19.10 -3.14 13.51
C VAL A 305 19.02 -4.60 13.94
N MET A 306 17.80 -5.14 14.04
CA MET A 306 17.55 -6.56 14.36
C MET A 306 18.28 -7.49 13.38
N LYS A 307 18.11 -7.28 12.08
CA LYS A 307 18.75 -8.11 11.05
C LYS A 307 20.27 -8.05 11.13
N LYS A 308 20.85 -6.88 11.40
CA LYS A 308 22.30 -6.72 11.55
C LYS A 308 22.82 -7.48 12.78
N ALA A 309 22.14 -7.38 13.92
CA ALA A 309 22.48 -8.13 15.13
C ALA A 309 22.41 -9.65 14.93
N VAL A 310 21.33 -10.15 14.31
CA VAL A 310 21.15 -11.58 14.02
C VAL A 310 22.20 -12.09 13.02
N ALA A 311 22.50 -11.32 11.97
CA ALA A 311 23.55 -11.67 11.01
C ALA A 311 24.93 -11.77 11.66
N TRP A 312 25.21 -10.93 12.65
CA TRP A 312 26.44 -11.01 13.45
C TRP A 312 26.48 -12.27 14.32
N LEU A 313 25.35 -12.67 14.92
CA LEU A 313 25.23 -13.89 15.74
C LEU A 313 25.25 -15.18 14.92
N GLN A 314 24.99 -15.12 13.62
CA GLN A 314 24.81 -16.30 12.77
C GLN A 314 25.97 -17.31 12.82
N PRO A 315 27.26 -16.92 12.76
CA PRO A 315 28.37 -17.88 12.87
C PRO A 315 28.41 -18.61 14.23
N TYR A 316 27.97 -17.95 15.30
CA TYR A 316 27.90 -18.53 16.64
C TYR A 316 26.68 -19.43 16.82
N LEU A 317 25.55 -19.08 16.21
CA LEU A 317 24.36 -19.96 16.15
C LEU A 317 24.66 -21.25 15.40
N GLU A 318 25.39 -21.18 14.29
CA GLU A 318 25.79 -22.36 13.51
C GLU A 318 26.77 -23.26 14.29
N ALA A 319 27.67 -22.66 15.07
CA ALA A 319 28.57 -23.39 15.97
C ALA A 319 27.85 -24.00 17.19
N GLU A 320 26.90 -23.28 17.80
CA GLU A 320 26.12 -23.77 18.94
C GLU A 320 25.11 -24.84 18.51
N LYS A 321 24.49 -24.74 17.32
CA LYS A 321 23.64 -25.79 16.73
C LYS A 321 24.39 -27.11 16.53
N ALA A 322 25.72 -27.09 16.43
CA ALA A 322 26.52 -28.30 16.39
C ALA A 322 26.74 -28.94 17.79
N GLU A 323 26.50 -28.19 18.88
CA GLU A 323 26.72 -28.61 20.27
C GLU A 323 25.44 -28.67 21.15
N CYS A 324 24.33 -28.03 20.76
CA CYS A 324 23.04 -27.99 21.47
C CYS A 324 21.85 -27.84 20.52
N ASP A 325 20.81 -28.68 20.70
CA ASP A 325 19.49 -28.56 20.05
C ASP A 325 18.73 -27.32 20.60
N ALA A 326 19.05 -26.13 20.11
CA ALA A 326 18.22 -24.94 20.28
C ALA A 326 16.96 -25.06 19.41
N GLU A 327 15.78 -25.19 20.04
CA GLU A 327 14.50 -25.29 19.32
C GLU A 327 14.02 -23.89 18.87
N PRO A 328 13.59 -23.73 17.60
CA PRO A 328 13.06 -22.47 17.10
C PRO A 328 11.71 -22.11 17.74
N ALA A 329 11.31 -20.83 17.68
CA ALA A 329 10.00 -20.36 18.17
C ALA A 329 8.79 -21.02 17.46
N GLY A 330 9.05 -21.61 16.29
CA GLY A 330 8.13 -22.43 15.51
C GLY A 330 8.69 -22.67 14.11
N ARG A 331 8.33 -23.81 13.51
CA ARG A 331 8.69 -24.19 12.13
C ARG A 331 7.57 -23.84 11.18
N ILE A 332 7.87 -23.04 10.16
CA ILE A 332 6.90 -22.58 9.16
C ILE A 332 7.36 -23.07 7.78
N LEU A 333 6.56 -23.92 7.15
CA LEU A 333 6.80 -24.33 5.77
C LEU A 333 6.18 -23.31 4.83
N MET A 334 6.95 -22.80 3.86
CA MET A 334 6.45 -21.89 2.84
C MET A 334 6.59 -22.50 1.44
N ALA A 335 5.55 -22.35 0.62
CA ALA A 335 5.58 -22.82 -0.76
C ALA A 335 4.73 -21.93 -1.67
N THR A 336 5.22 -21.67 -2.89
CA THR A 336 4.37 -21.20 -3.98
C THR A 336 3.69 -22.41 -4.62
N VAL A 337 2.37 -22.36 -4.69
CA VAL A 337 1.55 -23.51 -5.10
C VAL A 337 1.81 -23.96 -6.53
N LYS A 338 1.43 -25.20 -6.83
CA LYS A 338 1.56 -25.83 -8.15
C LYS A 338 1.06 -24.91 -9.28
N GLY A 339 1.84 -24.86 -10.36
CA GLY A 339 1.49 -24.08 -11.55
C GLY A 339 1.77 -22.58 -11.42
N ASP A 340 2.28 -22.12 -10.28
CA ASP A 340 2.70 -20.74 -10.07
C ASP A 340 4.20 -20.66 -9.79
N VAL A 341 4.86 -19.68 -10.40
CA VAL A 341 6.32 -19.52 -10.42
C VAL A 341 6.80 -18.33 -9.60
N HIS A 342 5.88 -17.53 -9.06
CA HIS A 342 6.23 -16.25 -8.44
C HIS A 342 6.50 -16.41 -6.94
N ASP A 343 7.64 -15.90 -6.48
CA ASP A 343 8.13 -16.11 -5.11
C ASP A 343 8.62 -14.85 -4.40
N ILE A 344 8.70 -13.68 -5.07
CA ILE A 344 9.23 -12.45 -4.46
C ILE A 344 8.55 -12.15 -3.11
N GLY A 345 7.21 -12.10 -3.10
CA GLY A 345 6.46 -11.84 -1.87
C GLY A 345 6.66 -12.93 -0.80
N LYS A 346 6.72 -14.20 -1.22
CA LYS A 346 7.01 -15.34 -0.33
C LYS A 346 8.38 -15.18 0.34
N ASN A 347 9.41 -14.82 -0.44
CA ASN A 347 10.78 -14.68 0.04
C ASN A 347 10.86 -13.52 1.06
N ILE A 348 10.15 -12.41 0.82
CA ILE A 348 10.06 -11.30 1.78
C ILE A 348 9.40 -11.76 3.10
N VAL A 349 8.27 -12.46 3.03
CA VAL A 349 7.61 -13.02 4.23
C VAL A 349 8.53 -13.98 4.97
N GLY A 350 9.24 -14.87 4.25
CA GLY A 350 10.19 -15.80 4.84
C GLY A 350 11.31 -15.08 5.60
N VAL A 351 11.91 -14.04 5.02
CA VAL A 351 12.93 -13.23 5.69
C VAL A 351 12.37 -12.53 6.93
N VAL A 352 11.17 -11.95 6.85
CA VAL A 352 10.54 -11.26 7.99
C VAL A 352 10.23 -12.24 9.13
N LEU A 353 9.76 -13.45 8.82
CA LEU A 353 9.53 -14.49 9.83
C LEU A 353 10.85 -14.97 10.46
N GLN A 354 11.90 -15.17 9.66
CA GLN A 354 13.24 -15.51 10.17
C GLN A 354 13.81 -14.42 11.09
N CYS A 355 13.53 -13.14 10.82
CA CYS A 355 13.90 -12.04 11.72
C CYS A 355 13.18 -12.07 13.07
N ASN A 356 12.15 -12.91 13.24
CA ASN A 356 11.40 -13.10 14.48
C ASN A 356 11.58 -14.53 15.04
N SER A 357 12.76 -15.14 14.81
CA SER A 357 13.16 -16.44 15.36
C SER A 357 12.35 -17.65 14.91
N TYR A 358 11.57 -17.53 13.83
CA TYR A 358 10.92 -18.68 13.19
C TYR A 358 11.88 -19.41 12.26
N GLU A 359 11.84 -20.74 12.27
CA GLU A 359 12.51 -21.56 11.28
C GLU A 359 11.63 -21.65 10.03
N VAL A 360 12.10 -21.12 8.91
CA VAL A 360 11.34 -21.11 7.64
C VAL A 360 11.91 -22.13 6.67
N ILE A 361 11.08 -23.09 6.27
CA ILE A 361 11.41 -24.12 5.28
C ILE A 361 10.73 -23.74 3.97
N ASP A 362 11.51 -23.20 3.03
CA ASP A 362 11.01 -22.76 1.73
C ASP A 362 11.16 -23.86 0.67
N LEU A 363 10.04 -24.39 0.17
CA LEU A 363 10.03 -25.40 -0.89
C LEU A 363 10.18 -24.84 -2.31
N GLY A 364 10.23 -23.52 -2.45
CA GLY A 364 10.32 -22.85 -3.74
C GLY A 364 8.96 -22.71 -4.44
N VAL A 365 8.94 -22.99 -5.75
CA VAL A 365 7.81 -22.67 -6.64
C VAL A 365 7.30 -23.89 -7.41
N MET A 366 6.06 -23.77 -7.91
CA MET A 366 5.33 -24.85 -8.58
C MET A 366 5.22 -26.13 -7.74
N VAL A 367 5.15 -26.00 -6.42
CA VAL A 367 5.24 -27.15 -5.51
C VAL A 367 3.90 -27.90 -5.45
N PRO A 368 3.86 -29.20 -5.77
CA PRO A 368 2.66 -30.02 -5.65
C PRO A 368 2.18 -30.16 -4.20
N ALA A 369 0.86 -30.29 -4.01
CA ALA A 369 0.26 -30.46 -2.69
C ALA A 369 0.81 -31.68 -1.93
N ASP A 370 1.09 -32.80 -2.61
CA ASP A 370 1.65 -33.99 -1.97
C ASP A 370 3.04 -33.74 -1.38
N GLN A 371 3.89 -32.97 -2.08
CA GLN A 371 5.21 -32.62 -1.59
C GLN A 371 5.12 -31.66 -0.41
N ILE A 372 4.27 -30.62 -0.49
CA ILE A 372 4.04 -29.68 0.62
C ILE A 372 3.68 -30.44 1.89
N LEU A 373 2.69 -31.34 1.80
CA LEU A 373 2.18 -32.06 2.96
C LEU A 373 3.12 -33.16 3.44
N ARG A 374 3.82 -33.84 2.53
CA ARG A 374 4.85 -34.81 2.91
C ARG A 374 5.96 -34.13 3.71
N THR A 375 6.53 -33.05 3.18
CA THR A 375 7.61 -32.33 3.86
C THR A 375 7.15 -31.68 5.16
N ALA A 376 5.91 -31.17 5.22
CA ALA A 376 5.33 -30.66 6.46
C ALA A 376 5.32 -31.71 7.59
N ARG A 377 5.13 -32.99 7.25
CA ARG A 377 5.19 -34.09 8.22
C ARG A 377 6.61 -34.51 8.56
N GLU A 378 7.47 -34.64 7.54
CA GLU A 378 8.86 -35.06 7.69
C GLU A 378 9.64 -34.09 8.57
N GLU A 379 9.40 -32.79 8.40
CA GLU A 379 10.09 -31.71 9.11
C GLU A 379 9.36 -31.25 10.40
N HIS A 380 8.22 -31.87 10.71
CA HIS A 380 7.38 -31.56 11.87
C HIS A 380 7.05 -30.05 11.98
N VAL A 381 6.48 -29.48 10.92
CA VAL A 381 6.22 -28.03 10.87
C VAL A 381 4.95 -27.67 11.62
N ASP A 382 4.94 -26.47 12.22
CA ASP A 382 3.85 -25.96 13.04
C ASP A 382 2.82 -25.15 12.24
N ILE A 383 3.25 -24.57 11.11
CA ILE A 383 2.39 -23.79 10.19
C ILE A 383 2.77 -24.09 8.74
N ILE A 384 1.77 -24.16 7.86
CA ILE A 384 1.97 -24.16 6.39
C ILE A 384 1.54 -22.79 5.84
N GLY A 385 2.41 -22.14 5.08
CA GLY A 385 2.17 -20.90 4.34
C GLY A 385 2.15 -21.14 2.83
N LEU A 386 1.06 -20.75 2.16
CA LEU A 386 0.91 -20.84 0.71
C LEU A 386 0.92 -19.47 0.05
N SER A 387 1.67 -19.37 -1.05
CA SER A 387 1.76 -18.17 -1.89
C SER A 387 1.17 -18.43 -3.28
N GLY A 388 0.49 -17.43 -3.85
CA GLY A 388 -0.03 -17.46 -5.22
C GLY A 388 -0.20 -16.06 -5.83
N LEU A 389 0.16 -15.92 -7.10
CA LEU A 389 0.04 -14.70 -7.90
C LEU A 389 -1.10 -14.78 -8.92
N ILE A 390 -1.37 -15.94 -9.51
CA ILE A 390 -2.37 -16.08 -10.59
C ILE A 390 -3.68 -16.71 -10.11
N THR A 391 -4.76 -16.55 -10.87
CA THR A 391 -6.09 -17.05 -10.46
C THR A 391 -6.14 -18.58 -10.30
N PRO A 392 -5.52 -19.41 -11.18
CA PRO A 392 -5.47 -20.87 -10.97
C PRO A 392 -4.85 -21.30 -9.64
N SER A 393 -3.93 -20.50 -9.09
CA SER A 393 -3.28 -20.75 -7.80
C SER A 393 -4.30 -20.81 -6.64
N LEU A 394 -5.42 -20.09 -6.76
CA LEU A 394 -6.49 -20.11 -5.77
C LEU A 394 -7.16 -21.48 -5.66
N ASP A 395 -7.36 -22.17 -6.79
CA ASP A 395 -7.94 -23.52 -6.81
C ASP A 395 -6.95 -24.54 -6.23
N GLU A 396 -5.65 -24.36 -6.47
CA GLU A 396 -4.61 -25.19 -5.84
C GLU A 396 -4.55 -24.98 -4.32
N MET A 397 -4.72 -23.76 -3.81
CA MET A 397 -4.83 -23.53 -2.36
C MET A 397 -6.06 -24.20 -1.75
N VAL A 398 -7.21 -24.18 -2.45
CA VAL A 398 -8.41 -24.93 -2.05
C VAL A 398 -8.12 -26.43 -2.05
N HIS A 399 -7.37 -26.93 -3.04
CA HIS A 399 -6.98 -28.33 -3.13
C HIS A 399 -6.07 -28.75 -1.96
N VAL A 400 -5.05 -27.95 -1.64
CA VAL A 400 -4.17 -28.20 -0.48
C VAL A 400 -4.98 -28.24 0.82
N ALA A 401 -5.90 -27.29 1.05
CA ALA A 401 -6.75 -27.29 2.24
C ALA A 401 -7.63 -28.56 2.36
N LYS A 402 -8.22 -29.02 1.24
CA LYS A 402 -8.96 -30.30 1.19
C LYS A 402 -8.05 -31.48 1.53
N GLU A 403 -6.83 -31.47 1.01
CA GLU A 403 -5.88 -32.56 1.19
C GLU A 403 -5.34 -32.60 2.63
N MET A 404 -5.09 -31.44 3.25
CA MET A 404 -4.78 -31.32 4.68
C MET A 404 -5.87 -31.96 5.53
N LYS A 405 -7.14 -31.66 5.25
CA LYS A 405 -8.27 -32.31 5.93
C LYS A 405 -8.32 -33.82 5.69
N ARG A 406 -8.16 -34.27 4.44
CA ARG A 406 -8.17 -35.69 4.08
C ARG A 406 -7.08 -36.48 4.80
N GLN A 407 -5.93 -35.87 4.98
CA GLN A 407 -4.75 -36.45 5.63
C GLN A 407 -4.70 -36.22 7.14
N GLY A 408 -5.70 -35.56 7.73
CA GLY A 408 -5.79 -35.37 9.17
C GLY A 408 -4.76 -34.40 9.77
N PHE A 409 -4.33 -33.40 9.01
CA PHE A 409 -3.53 -32.30 9.56
C PHE A 409 -4.35 -31.48 10.56
N THR A 410 -3.68 -30.97 11.59
CA THR A 410 -4.28 -30.10 12.63
C THR A 410 -3.56 -28.77 12.78
N ILE A 411 -2.47 -28.55 12.04
CA ILE A 411 -1.69 -27.32 12.05
C ILE A 411 -2.37 -26.21 11.22
N PRO A 412 -2.20 -24.93 11.57
CA PRO A 412 -2.80 -23.82 10.82
C PRO A 412 -2.26 -23.67 9.39
N LEU A 413 -3.09 -23.07 8.52
CA LEU A 413 -2.78 -22.75 7.13
C LEU A 413 -2.81 -21.23 6.92
N MET A 414 -1.68 -20.63 6.57
CA MET A 414 -1.57 -19.23 6.15
C MET A 414 -1.67 -19.12 4.63
N ILE A 415 -2.48 -18.18 4.16
CA ILE A 415 -2.73 -17.91 2.72
C ILE A 415 -2.31 -16.48 2.40
N GLY A 416 -1.45 -16.31 1.39
CA GLY A 416 -1.00 -15.00 0.91
C GLY A 416 -0.67 -14.97 -0.58
N GLY A 417 -0.30 -13.80 -1.08
CA GLY A 417 0.01 -13.55 -2.50
C GLY A 417 -1.06 -12.73 -3.24
N ALA A 418 -0.73 -12.20 -4.42
CA ALA A 418 -1.48 -11.11 -5.06
C ALA A 418 -2.94 -11.43 -5.41
N THR A 419 -3.24 -12.68 -5.78
CA THR A 419 -4.64 -13.09 -6.09
C THR A 419 -5.44 -13.48 -4.85
N THR A 420 -4.78 -13.69 -3.72
CA THR A 420 -5.44 -14.08 -2.48
C THR A 420 -6.15 -12.89 -1.84
N SER A 421 -7.26 -13.17 -1.19
CA SER A 421 -8.03 -12.17 -0.46
C SER A 421 -8.74 -12.80 0.72
N LYS A 422 -9.12 -11.95 1.68
CA LYS A 422 -9.96 -12.34 2.81
C LYS A 422 -11.27 -12.98 2.35
N ALA A 423 -11.92 -12.38 1.34
CA ALA A 423 -13.18 -12.87 0.80
C ALA A 423 -13.04 -14.26 0.16
N HIS A 424 -12.02 -14.46 -0.68
CA HIS A 424 -11.78 -15.77 -1.28
C HIS A 424 -11.48 -16.84 -0.22
N THR A 425 -10.62 -16.52 0.74
CA THR A 425 -10.21 -17.44 1.81
C THR A 425 -11.40 -17.87 2.66
N ALA A 426 -12.22 -16.92 3.10
CA ALA A 426 -13.42 -17.18 3.91
C ALA A 426 -14.49 -18.00 3.16
N VAL A 427 -14.66 -17.78 1.85
CA VAL A 427 -15.74 -18.40 1.07
C VAL A 427 -15.34 -19.75 0.47
N LYS A 428 -14.07 -19.92 0.06
CA LYS A 428 -13.63 -21.07 -0.74
C LYS A 428 -12.60 -21.97 -0.05
N ILE A 429 -11.70 -21.43 0.77
CA ILE A 429 -10.58 -22.19 1.36
C ILE A 429 -10.92 -22.68 2.77
N GLU A 430 -11.27 -21.78 3.69
CA GLU A 430 -11.54 -22.11 5.10
C GLU A 430 -12.61 -23.19 5.30
N PRO A 431 -13.71 -23.24 4.52
CA PRO A 431 -14.69 -24.31 4.63
C PRO A 431 -14.14 -25.72 4.34
N GLN A 432 -12.99 -25.81 3.65
CA GLN A 432 -12.34 -27.08 3.33
C GLN A 432 -11.44 -27.59 4.45
N TYR A 433 -11.02 -26.75 5.41
CA TYR A 433 -10.07 -27.11 6.46
C TYR A 433 -10.42 -26.47 7.81
N PRO A 434 -10.83 -27.27 8.83
CA PRO A 434 -11.41 -26.72 10.07
C PRO A 434 -10.36 -26.25 11.09
N HIS A 435 -9.08 -26.56 10.91
CA HIS A 435 -8.03 -26.32 11.92
C HIS A 435 -7.31 -24.96 11.76
N GLY A 436 -8.01 -23.97 11.22
CA GLY A 436 -7.54 -22.60 11.08
C GLY A 436 -6.92 -22.32 9.73
N VAL A 437 -7.61 -21.54 8.91
CA VAL A 437 -7.09 -20.98 7.65
C VAL A 437 -7.10 -19.46 7.78
N VAL A 438 -5.96 -18.81 7.59
CA VAL A 438 -5.79 -17.37 7.82
C VAL A 438 -5.25 -16.70 6.57
N TYR A 439 -6.00 -15.73 6.05
CA TYR A 439 -5.50 -14.81 5.03
C TYR A 439 -4.58 -13.76 5.66
N VAL A 440 -3.38 -13.61 5.10
CA VAL A 440 -2.37 -12.63 5.54
C VAL A 440 -2.07 -11.69 4.38
N PRO A 441 -2.35 -10.37 4.51
CA PRO A 441 -2.26 -9.44 3.38
C PRO A 441 -0.84 -9.05 3.00
N ASP A 442 0.09 -9.05 3.96
CA ASP A 442 1.49 -8.61 3.75
C ASP A 442 2.43 -9.21 4.81
N ALA A 443 3.73 -9.06 4.59
CA ALA A 443 4.77 -9.60 5.48
C ALA A 443 4.76 -8.99 6.88
N SER A 444 4.37 -7.72 7.05
CA SER A 444 4.36 -7.06 8.36
C SER A 444 3.34 -7.70 9.30
N ARG A 445 2.20 -8.16 8.76
CA ARG A 445 1.16 -8.85 9.54
C ARG A 445 1.44 -10.33 9.74
N ALA A 446 2.34 -10.94 8.94
CA ALA A 446 2.64 -12.36 9.02
C ALA A 446 3.19 -12.76 10.40
N VAL A 447 4.01 -11.91 11.01
CA VAL A 447 4.62 -12.15 12.34
C VAL A 447 3.56 -12.22 13.43
N GLY A 448 2.67 -11.22 13.52
CA GLY A 448 1.61 -11.20 14.53
C GLY A 448 0.65 -12.39 14.38
N VAL A 449 0.36 -12.79 13.14
CA VAL A 449 -0.47 -13.98 12.86
C VAL A 449 0.25 -15.26 13.27
N ALA A 450 1.52 -15.44 12.91
CA ALA A 450 2.29 -16.63 13.29
C ALA A 450 2.41 -16.76 14.83
N SER A 451 2.72 -15.67 15.52
CA SER A 451 2.80 -15.63 16.98
C SER A 451 1.48 -16.03 17.65
N ALA A 452 0.36 -15.45 17.20
CA ALA A 452 -0.96 -15.80 17.73
C ALA A 452 -1.36 -17.26 17.45
N LEU A 453 -0.92 -17.84 16.33
CA LEU A 453 -1.22 -19.23 15.95
C LEU A 453 -0.37 -20.28 16.68
N LEU A 454 0.81 -19.90 17.16
CA LEU A 454 1.73 -20.76 17.92
C LEU A 454 1.52 -20.64 19.44
N SER A 455 0.96 -19.52 19.92
CA SER A 455 0.62 -19.34 21.33
C SER A 455 -0.56 -20.22 21.76
N GLU A 456 -0.35 -21.10 22.74
CA GLU A 456 -1.42 -21.92 23.34
C GLU A 456 -2.54 -21.09 23.99
N GLU A 457 -2.22 -19.88 24.47
CA GLU A 457 -3.20 -18.97 25.11
C GLU A 457 -4.00 -18.17 24.08
N GLN A 458 -3.33 -17.61 23.05
CA GLN A 458 -3.98 -16.72 22.09
C GLN A 458 -4.70 -17.47 20.98
N LYS A 459 -4.18 -18.62 20.54
CA LYS A 459 -4.69 -19.39 19.40
C LYS A 459 -6.19 -19.71 19.49
N PRO A 460 -6.75 -20.18 20.62
CA PRO A 460 -8.17 -20.51 20.69
C PRO A 460 -9.08 -19.29 20.48
N ALA A 461 -8.75 -18.17 21.13
CA ALA A 461 -9.51 -16.93 21.00
C ALA A 461 -9.37 -16.35 19.59
N PHE A 462 -8.14 -16.28 19.08
CA PHE A 462 -7.84 -15.77 17.74
C PHE A 462 -8.59 -16.54 16.64
N LEU A 463 -8.59 -17.87 16.69
CA LEU A 463 -9.32 -18.69 15.72
C LEU A 463 -10.84 -18.57 15.84
N ALA A 464 -11.36 -18.35 17.05
CA ALA A 464 -12.80 -18.12 17.27
C ALA A 464 -13.24 -16.78 16.65
N ASP A 465 -12.50 -15.71 16.89
CA ASP A 465 -12.77 -14.38 16.32
C ASP A 465 -12.67 -14.39 14.80
N LEU A 466 -11.64 -15.06 14.26
CA LEU A 466 -11.47 -15.20 12.82
C LEU A 466 -12.62 -15.95 12.16
N ARG A 467 -13.13 -17.02 12.80
CA ARG A 467 -14.30 -17.77 12.31
C ARG A 467 -15.55 -16.89 12.25
N ASN A 468 -15.80 -16.11 13.29
CA ASN A 468 -16.92 -15.16 13.32
C ASN A 468 -16.80 -14.13 12.20
N GLU A 469 -15.59 -13.60 12.00
CA GLU A 469 -15.33 -12.65 10.93
C GLU A 469 -15.55 -13.26 9.53
N TYR A 470 -15.06 -14.48 9.30
CA TYR A 470 -15.23 -15.16 8.02
C TYR A 470 -16.68 -15.52 7.75
N GLU A 471 -17.45 -15.83 8.79
CA GLU A 471 -18.88 -16.05 8.68
C GLU A 471 -19.62 -14.79 8.24
N LEU A 472 -19.31 -13.63 8.82
CA LEU A 472 -19.86 -12.35 8.38
C LEU A 472 -19.50 -12.03 6.93
N VAL A 473 -18.28 -12.34 6.51
CA VAL A 473 -17.84 -12.18 5.11
C VAL A 473 -18.62 -13.09 4.17
N ARG A 474 -18.87 -14.35 4.56
CA ARG A 474 -19.69 -15.29 3.78
C ARG A 474 -21.13 -14.81 3.63
N GLN A 475 -21.75 -14.37 4.72
CA GLN A 475 -23.12 -13.85 4.71
C GLN A 475 -23.24 -12.63 3.79
N ARG A 476 -22.39 -11.62 3.98
CA ARG A 476 -22.34 -10.43 3.10
C ARG A 476 -22.15 -10.79 1.63
N ARG A 477 -21.38 -11.84 1.34
CA ARG A 477 -21.16 -12.28 -0.05
C ARG A 477 -22.37 -12.99 -0.64
N ALA A 478 -23.04 -13.85 0.15
CA ALA A 478 -24.27 -14.52 -0.25
C ALA A 478 -25.36 -13.49 -0.60
N ASP A 479 -25.58 -12.49 0.25
CA ASP A 479 -26.55 -11.41 0.01
C ASP A 479 -26.25 -10.65 -1.30
N ARG A 480 -24.96 -10.44 -1.59
CA ARG A 480 -24.50 -9.76 -2.81
C ARG A 480 -24.70 -10.61 -4.06
N ASP A 481 -24.48 -11.92 -3.97
CA ASP A 481 -24.66 -12.84 -5.08
C ASP A 481 -26.16 -13.04 -5.39
N GLU A 482 -27.05 -13.01 -4.39
CA GLU A 482 -28.51 -12.97 -4.59
C GLU A 482 -28.97 -11.66 -5.25
N ALA A 483 -28.31 -10.54 -4.94
CA ALA A 483 -28.58 -9.23 -5.55
C ALA A 483 -27.96 -9.06 -6.96
N ARG A 484 -27.24 -10.05 -7.51
CA ARG A 484 -26.65 -9.95 -8.85
C ARG A 484 -27.73 -9.95 -9.92
N ASN A 485 -28.01 -8.77 -10.45
CA ASN A 485 -28.90 -8.56 -11.59
C ASN A 485 -28.20 -8.96 -12.91
N LEU A 486 -28.00 -10.27 -13.10
CA LEU A 486 -27.47 -10.83 -14.35
C LEU A 486 -28.57 -10.86 -15.40
N VAL A 487 -28.20 -10.54 -16.64
CA VAL A 487 -29.09 -10.67 -17.80
C VAL A 487 -28.79 -11.98 -18.54
N PRO A 488 -29.75 -12.54 -19.31
CA PRO A 488 -29.45 -13.62 -20.25
C PRO A 488 -28.34 -13.20 -21.23
N ILE A 489 -27.49 -14.14 -21.64
CA ILE A 489 -26.35 -13.83 -22.52
C ILE A 489 -26.79 -13.17 -23.85
N GLU A 490 -27.96 -13.53 -24.38
CA GLU A 490 -28.50 -12.91 -25.59
C GLU A 490 -28.91 -11.45 -25.38
N GLU A 491 -29.42 -11.08 -24.20
CA GLU A 491 -29.71 -9.69 -23.83
C GLU A 491 -28.39 -8.89 -23.71
N ALA A 492 -27.36 -9.48 -23.10
CA ALA A 492 -26.03 -8.87 -23.04
C ALA A 492 -25.43 -8.66 -24.44
N ARG A 493 -25.54 -9.65 -25.34
CA ARG A 493 -25.05 -9.55 -26.72
C ARG A 493 -25.79 -8.47 -27.53
N ALA A 494 -27.09 -8.32 -27.30
CA ALA A 494 -27.88 -7.27 -27.92
C ALA A 494 -27.45 -5.87 -27.45
N ASN A 495 -26.97 -5.74 -26.21
CA ASN A 495 -26.45 -4.49 -25.64
C ASN A 495 -24.91 -4.34 -25.78
N ARG A 496 -24.33 -4.80 -26.90
CA ARG A 496 -22.90 -4.59 -27.21
C ARG A 496 -22.59 -3.13 -27.58
N TRP A 497 -21.32 -2.75 -27.56
CA TRP A 497 -20.91 -1.42 -27.98
C TRP A 497 -21.25 -1.18 -29.48
N PRO A 498 -21.99 -0.11 -29.84
CA PRO A 498 -22.40 0.13 -31.21
C PRO A 498 -21.28 0.85 -31.99
N ILE A 499 -20.52 0.10 -32.78
CA ILE A 499 -19.56 0.65 -33.76
C ILE A 499 -20.21 0.66 -35.14
N ALA A 500 -20.19 1.82 -35.81
CA ALA A 500 -20.61 1.97 -37.21
C ALA A 500 -19.46 1.51 -38.13
N TRP A 501 -19.38 0.20 -38.36
CA TRP A 501 -18.30 -0.40 -39.14
C TRP A 501 -18.29 0.05 -40.61
N ASP A 502 -19.45 0.33 -41.18
CA ASP A 502 -19.61 0.84 -42.55
C ASP A 502 -19.00 2.23 -42.77
N GLU A 503 -18.81 3.00 -41.70
CA GLU A 503 -18.19 4.34 -41.72
C GLU A 503 -16.73 4.32 -41.21
N TYR A 504 -16.19 3.15 -40.86
CA TYR A 504 -14.87 3.02 -40.25
C TYR A 504 -13.80 2.61 -41.27
N ASP A 505 -12.82 3.49 -41.49
CA ASP A 505 -11.58 3.20 -42.21
C ASP A 505 -10.43 3.09 -41.19
N GLY A 506 -10.08 1.86 -40.82
CA GLY A 506 -9.09 1.56 -39.78
C GLY A 506 -7.64 1.67 -40.28
N PRO A 507 -6.67 1.97 -39.40
CA PRO A 507 -5.27 2.05 -39.78
C PRO A 507 -4.73 0.65 -40.16
N ARG A 508 -4.19 0.53 -41.37
CA ARG A 508 -3.46 -0.68 -41.78
C ARG A 508 -2.09 -0.72 -41.07
N PRO A 509 -1.66 -1.85 -40.48
CA PRO A 509 -0.39 -1.91 -39.77
C PRO A 509 0.81 -1.61 -40.69
N GLN A 510 1.60 -0.58 -40.35
CA GLN A 510 2.75 -0.11 -41.15
C GLN A 510 3.89 -1.14 -41.28
N VAL A 511 3.97 -2.11 -40.36
CA VAL A 511 4.93 -3.23 -40.45
C VAL A 511 4.70 -4.06 -41.73
N LEU A 512 3.56 -3.88 -42.40
CA LEU A 512 3.25 -4.49 -43.69
C LEU A 512 3.99 -3.86 -44.89
N GLU A 513 4.64 -2.71 -44.77
CA GLU A 513 5.32 -2.03 -45.89
C GLU A 513 6.82 -2.39 -45.99
N ASP A 514 7.37 -2.33 -47.21
CA ASP A 514 8.79 -2.61 -47.49
C ASP A 514 9.68 -1.61 -46.74
N GLY A 515 10.55 -2.13 -45.87
CA GLY A 515 11.44 -1.32 -45.04
C GLY A 515 11.09 -1.25 -43.56
N HIS A 516 10.10 -2.02 -43.06
CA HIS A 516 9.71 -2.37 -41.66
C HIS A 516 9.70 -1.30 -40.54
N GLY A 517 10.34 -0.15 -40.71
CA GLY A 517 10.45 0.95 -39.75
C GLY A 517 11.21 0.62 -38.46
N LEU A 518 11.72 -0.61 -38.30
CA LEU A 518 12.38 -1.06 -37.08
C LEU A 518 13.85 -0.62 -37.08
N ASP A 519 14.25 0.07 -36.02
CA ASP A 519 15.63 0.46 -35.78
C ASP A 519 16.39 -0.73 -35.16
N GLU A 520 17.26 -1.38 -35.94
CA GLU A 520 18.08 -2.50 -35.48
C GLU A 520 18.96 -2.15 -34.27
N ALA A 521 19.30 -0.87 -34.07
CA ALA A 521 20.02 -0.43 -32.87
C ALA A 521 19.18 -0.59 -31.60
N MET A 522 17.85 -0.52 -31.71
CA MET A 522 16.90 -0.65 -30.61
C MET A 522 16.35 -2.08 -30.47
N THR A 523 16.17 -2.79 -31.59
CA THR A 523 15.54 -4.11 -31.59
C THR A 523 16.53 -5.27 -31.59
N GLY A 524 17.79 -5.00 -31.97
CA GLY A 524 18.74 -6.03 -32.35
C GLY A 524 18.32 -6.76 -33.63
N PRO A 525 18.96 -7.90 -33.94
CA PRO A 525 18.64 -8.69 -35.11
C PRO A 525 17.19 -9.19 -35.06
N VAL A 526 16.44 -8.90 -36.12
CA VAL A 526 15.04 -9.30 -36.29
C VAL A 526 14.87 -10.20 -37.50
N THR A 527 14.03 -11.23 -37.35
CA THR A 527 13.54 -12.02 -38.47
C THR A 527 12.07 -11.69 -38.70
N VAL A 528 11.74 -11.25 -39.92
CA VAL A 528 10.37 -10.92 -40.31
C VAL A 528 9.87 -11.96 -41.31
N GLU A 529 8.83 -12.69 -40.93
CA GLU A 529 8.15 -13.65 -41.77
C GLU A 529 6.79 -13.08 -42.21
N ARG A 530 6.59 -12.95 -43.51
CA ARG A 530 5.34 -12.45 -44.11
C ARG A 530 4.56 -13.61 -44.71
N LYS A 531 3.27 -13.74 -44.36
CA LYS A 531 2.33 -14.68 -44.97
C LYS A 531 1.05 -13.91 -45.34
N GLY A 532 0.93 -13.52 -46.60
CA GLY A 532 -0.14 -12.60 -47.02
C GLY A 532 -0.05 -11.25 -46.30
N GLU A 533 -1.14 -10.80 -45.70
CA GLU A 533 -1.20 -9.62 -44.81
C GLU A 533 -0.90 -9.94 -43.33
N GLY A 534 -0.49 -11.18 -43.02
CA GLY A 534 0.02 -11.55 -41.71
C GLY A 534 1.53 -11.31 -41.60
N VAL A 535 1.98 -10.85 -40.43
CA VAL A 535 3.41 -10.65 -40.12
C VAL A 535 3.75 -11.29 -38.79
N LEU A 536 4.82 -12.09 -38.77
CA LEU A 536 5.48 -12.57 -37.56
C LEU A 536 6.87 -11.95 -37.48
N VAL A 537 7.17 -11.29 -36.36
CA VAL A 537 8.49 -10.69 -36.09
C VAL A 537 9.10 -11.40 -34.89
N THR A 538 10.28 -11.98 -35.10
CA THR A 538 11.07 -12.65 -34.05
C THR A 538 12.28 -11.79 -33.70
N PHE A 539 12.42 -11.47 -32.42
CA PHE A 539 13.53 -10.73 -31.83
C PHE A 539 14.44 -11.72 -31.09
N GLU A 540 15.59 -12.07 -31.67
CA GLU A 540 16.47 -13.08 -31.10
C GLU A 540 17.36 -12.56 -29.96
N ARG A 541 17.62 -11.26 -29.97
CA ARG A 541 18.43 -10.58 -28.96
C ARG A 541 18.13 -9.09 -28.93
N ILE A 542 17.19 -8.70 -28.07
CA ILE A 542 16.92 -7.29 -27.81
C ILE A 542 18.08 -6.72 -26.98
N PRO A 543 18.71 -5.59 -27.36
CA PRO A 543 19.72 -4.93 -26.55
C PRO A 543 19.18 -4.65 -25.15
N GLN A 544 19.87 -5.15 -24.12
CA GLN A 544 19.43 -4.97 -22.74
C GLN A 544 19.47 -3.49 -22.32
N THR A 545 20.35 -2.70 -22.94
CA THR A 545 20.40 -1.24 -22.78
C THR A 545 19.10 -0.59 -23.20
N THR A 546 18.51 -1.04 -24.31
CA THR A 546 17.18 -0.59 -24.74
C THR A 546 16.13 -0.98 -23.71
N LEU A 547 16.13 -2.22 -23.23
CA LEU A 547 15.17 -2.66 -22.22
C LEU A 547 15.27 -1.85 -20.92
N ALA A 548 16.49 -1.46 -20.51
CA ALA A 548 16.72 -0.66 -19.31
C ALA A 548 15.99 0.70 -19.36
N GLU A 549 15.79 1.27 -20.55
CA GLU A 549 15.04 2.52 -20.75
C GLU A 549 13.53 2.34 -20.55
N TYR A 550 13.02 1.11 -20.75
CA TYR A 550 11.61 0.76 -20.61
C TYR A 550 11.28 0.11 -19.26
N ILE A 551 12.25 -0.02 -18.35
CA ILE A 551 11.98 -0.49 -16.97
C ILE A 551 11.13 0.55 -16.26
N ASP A 552 9.89 0.18 -15.90
CA ASP A 552 9.13 0.94 -14.92
C ASP A 552 9.58 0.57 -13.50
N TRP A 553 10.55 1.34 -13.02
CA TRP A 553 11.11 1.23 -11.68
C TRP A 553 10.08 1.43 -10.55
N THR A 554 8.89 1.97 -10.82
CA THR A 554 7.82 2.11 -9.82
C THR A 554 7.47 0.77 -9.18
N PHE A 555 7.26 -0.25 -10.01
CA PHE A 555 6.92 -1.59 -9.52
C PHE A 555 8.10 -2.26 -8.80
N PHE A 556 9.33 -1.91 -9.17
CA PHE A 556 10.52 -2.33 -8.44
C PHE A 556 10.52 -1.78 -7.01
N PHE A 557 10.29 -0.47 -6.82
CA PHE A 557 10.17 0.09 -5.46
C PHE A 557 8.99 -0.49 -4.68
N HIS A 558 7.85 -0.74 -5.33
CA HIS A 558 6.69 -1.38 -4.70
C HIS A 558 7.00 -2.79 -4.18
N ALA A 559 7.75 -3.59 -4.94
CA ALA A 559 8.21 -4.90 -4.49
C ALA A 559 9.06 -4.79 -3.20
N TRP A 560 9.85 -3.72 -3.08
CA TRP A 560 10.64 -3.39 -1.88
C TRP A 560 9.87 -2.60 -0.81
N GLN A 561 8.54 -2.53 -0.89
CA GLN A 561 7.67 -1.78 0.02
C GLN A 561 7.95 -0.27 0.11
N LEU A 562 8.75 0.29 -0.82
CA LEU A 562 8.92 1.72 -1.00
C LEU A 562 7.82 2.24 -1.92
N ARG A 563 6.67 2.56 -1.34
CA ARG A 563 5.52 3.09 -2.09
C ARG A 563 5.83 4.49 -2.61
N GLY A 564 5.89 4.64 -3.93
CA GLY A 564 6.19 5.89 -4.63
C GLY A 564 6.58 5.63 -6.08
N ARG A 565 6.33 6.59 -6.97
CA ARG A 565 6.62 6.44 -8.41
C ARG A 565 8.04 6.86 -8.75
N PHE A 566 8.75 6.08 -9.55
CA PHE A 566 10.00 6.51 -10.18
C PHE A 566 9.79 7.55 -11.31
N PRO A 567 10.66 8.56 -11.48
CA PRO A 567 11.82 8.89 -10.62
C PRO A 567 11.46 9.76 -9.41
N LYS A 568 10.19 10.19 -9.25
CA LYS A 568 9.79 11.11 -8.17
C LYS A 568 10.10 10.57 -6.76
N ILE A 569 10.02 9.25 -6.58
CA ILE A 569 10.37 8.59 -5.31
C ILE A 569 11.83 8.85 -4.91
N LEU A 570 12.72 9.16 -5.86
CA LEU A 570 14.10 9.54 -5.56
C LEU A 570 14.22 10.90 -4.87
N ASP A 571 13.25 11.79 -5.08
CA ASP A 571 13.21 13.14 -4.51
C ASP A 571 12.15 13.27 -3.41
N ASP A 572 11.56 12.15 -3.00
CA ASP A 572 10.60 12.08 -1.90
C ASP A 572 11.28 12.52 -0.59
N GLU A 573 10.66 13.45 0.15
CA GLU A 573 11.28 14.02 1.36
C GLU A 573 11.48 12.99 2.48
N GLU A 574 10.67 11.92 2.50
CA GLU A 574 10.70 10.87 3.52
C GLU A 574 11.51 9.65 3.07
N LYS A 575 11.34 9.23 1.80
CA LYS A 575 11.86 7.98 1.25
C LYS A 575 12.96 8.17 0.22
N GLY A 576 13.20 9.40 -0.24
CA GLY A 576 14.09 9.71 -1.36
C GLY A 576 15.52 9.30 -1.13
N GLU A 577 16.02 9.39 0.10
CA GLU A 577 17.36 8.89 0.41
C GLU A 577 17.49 7.37 0.20
N GLU A 578 16.59 6.58 0.78
CA GLU A 578 16.60 5.12 0.66
C GLU A 578 16.24 4.66 -0.77
N ALA A 579 15.32 5.37 -1.44
CA ALA A 579 14.99 5.12 -2.84
C ALA A 579 16.19 5.39 -3.76
N ARG A 580 16.97 6.46 -3.53
CA ARG A 580 18.21 6.72 -4.26
C ARG A 580 19.27 5.64 -4.03
N LYS A 581 19.44 5.17 -2.79
CA LYS A 581 20.36 4.06 -2.48
C LYS A 581 19.93 2.78 -3.20
N LEU A 582 18.68 2.36 -3.03
CA LEU A 582 18.15 1.16 -3.67
C LEU A 582 18.21 1.24 -5.21
N TYR A 583 17.92 2.42 -5.77
CA TYR A 583 18.07 2.66 -7.21
C TYR A 583 19.51 2.52 -7.67
N ALA A 584 20.46 3.12 -6.94
CA ALA A 584 21.89 3.04 -7.25
C ALA A 584 22.39 1.58 -7.23
N ASP A 585 21.99 0.81 -6.21
CA ASP A 585 22.35 -0.61 -6.10
C ASP A 585 21.77 -1.42 -7.27
N ALA A 586 20.50 -1.18 -7.61
CA ALA A 586 19.85 -1.87 -8.72
C ALA A 586 20.47 -1.50 -10.08
N ARG A 587 20.84 -0.24 -10.27
CA ARG A 587 21.55 0.23 -11.47
C ARG A 587 22.94 -0.40 -11.60
N ALA A 588 23.70 -0.45 -10.51
CA ALA A 588 25.01 -1.13 -10.50
C ALA A 588 24.87 -2.63 -10.82
N MET A 589 23.84 -3.28 -10.30
CA MET A 589 23.55 -4.69 -10.62
C MET A 589 23.15 -4.88 -12.08
N LEU A 590 22.33 -3.98 -12.65
CA LEU A 590 21.98 -4.03 -14.07
C LEU A 590 23.19 -3.83 -14.97
N GLU A 591 24.08 -2.88 -14.64
CA GLU A 591 25.31 -2.66 -15.39
C GLU A 591 26.18 -3.93 -15.42
N ARG A 592 26.31 -4.60 -14.28
CA ARG A 592 27.02 -5.89 -14.20
C ARG A 592 26.34 -7.00 -15.03
N ILE A 593 25.02 -7.10 -14.98
CA ILE A 593 24.23 -8.04 -15.80
C ILE A 593 24.50 -7.83 -17.29
N PHE A 594 24.69 -6.57 -17.70
CA PHE A 594 24.94 -6.21 -19.10
C PHE A 594 26.38 -6.50 -19.51
N GLU A 595 27.36 -6.12 -18.70
CA GLU A 595 28.78 -6.37 -18.97
C GLU A 595 29.11 -7.87 -19.04
N GLU A 596 28.48 -8.67 -18.18
CA GLU A 596 28.74 -10.10 -18.08
C GLU A 596 27.77 -10.98 -18.92
N ASP A 597 26.85 -10.39 -19.70
CA ASP A 597 25.84 -11.07 -20.55
C ASP A 597 25.00 -12.13 -19.80
N TRP A 598 24.59 -11.86 -18.56
CA TRP A 598 23.86 -12.84 -17.72
C TRP A 598 22.46 -13.18 -18.27
N ILE A 599 21.82 -12.26 -19.01
CA ILE A 599 20.43 -12.39 -19.45
C ILE A 599 20.34 -12.13 -20.95
N ARG A 600 19.58 -12.95 -21.69
CA ARG A 600 19.29 -12.69 -23.11
C ARG A 600 17.81 -12.51 -23.32
N ALA A 601 17.42 -11.28 -23.67
CA ALA A 601 16.02 -10.95 -23.92
C ALA A 601 15.61 -11.32 -25.35
N ARG A 602 14.46 -11.99 -25.46
CA ARG A 602 13.87 -12.49 -26.71
C ARG A 602 12.39 -12.17 -26.73
N ALA A 603 11.83 -11.94 -27.92
CA ALA A 603 10.41 -11.72 -28.10
C ALA A 603 9.92 -12.26 -29.44
N VAL A 604 8.61 -12.52 -29.54
CA VAL A 604 7.91 -12.80 -30.79
C VAL A 604 6.62 -11.97 -30.82
N VAL A 605 6.38 -11.28 -31.92
CA VAL A 605 5.22 -10.41 -32.13
C VAL A 605 4.53 -10.82 -33.42
N GLY A 606 3.20 -10.92 -33.41
CA GLY A 606 2.41 -11.31 -34.58
C GLY A 606 1.24 -10.37 -34.82
N LEU A 607 1.03 -10.00 -36.08
CA LEU A 607 -0.12 -9.25 -36.58
C LEU A 607 -0.82 -10.11 -37.63
N PHE A 608 -2.11 -10.35 -37.46
CA PHE A 608 -2.86 -11.28 -38.29
C PHE A 608 -4.23 -10.70 -38.67
N PRO A 609 -4.73 -10.99 -39.88
CA PRO A 609 -6.11 -10.69 -40.24
C PRO A 609 -7.07 -11.39 -39.29
N ALA A 610 -8.11 -10.69 -38.85
CA ALA A 610 -9.05 -11.20 -37.87
C ALA A 610 -10.46 -10.64 -38.04
N ASN A 611 -11.47 -11.40 -37.62
CA ASN A 611 -12.85 -10.94 -37.53
C ASN A 611 -13.51 -11.37 -36.22
N ALA A 612 -14.41 -10.52 -35.72
CA ALA A 612 -15.29 -10.91 -34.63
C ALA A 612 -16.37 -11.88 -35.14
N VAL A 613 -16.54 -12.99 -34.41
CA VAL A 613 -17.59 -13.99 -34.63
C VAL A 613 -18.35 -14.16 -33.32
N GLY A 614 -19.42 -13.39 -33.15
CA GLY A 614 -20.14 -13.31 -31.87
C GLY A 614 -19.28 -12.64 -30.79
N ASP A 615 -18.91 -13.41 -29.76
CA ASP A 615 -18.05 -12.94 -28.65
C ASP A 615 -16.58 -13.36 -28.83
N ASP A 616 -16.24 -14.03 -29.94
CA ASP A 616 -14.91 -14.55 -30.22
C ASP A 616 -14.24 -13.76 -31.35
N VAL A 617 -12.93 -13.93 -31.50
CA VAL A 617 -12.16 -13.43 -32.64
C VAL A 617 -11.55 -14.61 -33.40
N ALA A 618 -11.95 -14.76 -34.66
CA ALA A 618 -11.34 -15.67 -35.60
C ALA A 618 -10.10 -15.01 -36.20
N VAL A 619 -8.98 -15.73 -36.21
CA VAL A 619 -7.71 -15.29 -36.80
C VAL A 619 -7.42 -16.13 -38.03
N TYR A 620 -7.02 -15.48 -39.12
CA TYR A 620 -6.86 -16.11 -40.42
C TYR A 620 -5.39 -16.18 -40.86
N ALA A 621 -5.11 -17.07 -41.80
CA ALA A 621 -3.77 -17.27 -42.34
C ALA A 621 -3.29 -16.10 -43.19
N ASP A 622 -4.22 -15.45 -43.89
CA ASP A 622 -3.96 -14.39 -44.86
C ASP A 622 -5.20 -13.48 -45.04
N ALA A 623 -5.06 -12.50 -45.94
CA ALA A 623 -6.06 -11.49 -46.25
C ALA A 623 -7.31 -12.06 -46.93
N ASP A 624 -7.20 -13.23 -47.58
CA ASP A 624 -8.32 -13.88 -48.23
C ASP A 624 -9.30 -14.47 -47.21
N ARG A 625 -8.88 -14.60 -45.94
CA ARG A 625 -9.67 -15.07 -44.79
C ARG A 625 -10.36 -16.42 -45.06
N SER A 626 -9.76 -17.23 -45.94
CA SER A 626 -10.30 -18.52 -46.36
C SER A 626 -9.94 -19.65 -45.39
N GLU A 627 -8.81 -19.52 -44.70
CA GLU A 627 -8.31 -20.48 -43.72
C GLU A 627 -8.20 -19.83 -42.34
N ARG A 628 -8.94 -20.37 -41.37
CA ARG A 628 -8.89 -19.95 -39.96
C ARG A 628 -7.78 -20.71 -39.23
N LEU A 629 -6.83 -19.97 -38.66
CA LEU A 629 -5.73 -20.53 -37.88
C LEU A 629 -6.14 -20.87 -36.46
N ILE A 630 -6.77 -19.93 -35.78
CA ILE A 630 -7.13 -20.05 -34.35
C ILE A 630 -8.36 -19.17 -34.03
N THR A 631 -8.91 -19.41 -32.85
CA THR A 631 -9.97 -18.62 -32.26
C THR A 631 -9.54 -18.12 -30.90
N PHE A 632 -9.63 -16.82 -30.67
CA PHE A 632 -9.52 -16.25 -29.34
C PHE A 632 -10.92 -16.10 -28.76
N HIS A 633 -11.13 -16.69 -27.59
CA HIS A 633 -12.41 -16.66 -26.88
C HIS A 633 -12.40 -15.55 -25.83
N PHE A 634 -13.47 -14.77 -25.80
CA PHE A 634 -13.61 -13.68 -24.83
C PHE A 634 -14.92 -13.78 -24.06
N LEU A 635 -14.93 -13.23 -22.85
CA LEU A 635 -16.11 -13.15 -22.00
C LEU A 635 -16.82 -11.81 -22.22
N ARG A 636 -18.14 -11.84 -22.20
CA ARG A 636 -18.99 -10.65 -22.22
C ARG A 636 -19.41 -10.26 -20.81
N LYS A 637 -19.40 -8.97 -20.48
CA LYS A 637 -20.02 -8.46 -19.25
C LYS A 637 -21.49 -8.90 -19.22
N GLN A 638 -21.93 -9.58 -18.17
CA GLN A 638 -23.30 -10.14 -18.10
C GLN A 638 -24.19 -9.50 -17.00
N MET A 639 -23.69 -8.50 -16.28
CA MET A 639 -24.53 -7.69 -15.39
C MET A 639 -25.41 -6.74 -16.22
N ARG A 640 -26.64 -6.51 -15.76
CA ARG A 640 -27.50 -5.47 -16.34
C ARG A 640 -26.78 -4.13 -16.27
N GLN A 641 -26.57 -3.51 -17.42
CA GLN A 641 -25.91 -2.22 -17.51
C GLN A 641 -26.94 -1.09 -17.35
N PRO A 642 -26.57 0.03 -16.71
CA PRO A 642 -27.36 1.26 -16.78
C PRO A 642 -27.54 1.72 -18.22
N GLU A 643 -28.56 2.55 -18.46
CA GLU A 643 -28.78 3.17 -19.77
C GLU A 643 -27.53 3.94 -20.25
N GLY A 644 -27.17 3.76 -21.52
CA GLY A 644 -25.95 4.33 -22.11
C GLY A 644 -24.64 3.61 -21.77
N LYS A 645 -24.70 2.47 -21.06
CA LYS A 645 -23.56 1.56 -20.85
C LYS A 645 -23.80 0.22 -21.53
N TYR A 646 -22.72 -0.39 -22.00
CA TYR A 646 -22.77 -1.58 -22.83
C TYR A 646 -22.20 -2.79 -22.11
N ASN A 647 -22.71 -3.95 -22.49
CA ASN A 647 -22.23 -5.24 -22.04
C ASN A 647 -21.00 -5.61 -22.88
N ASP A 648 -19.89 -4.90 -22.64
CA ASP A 648 -18.67 -5.01 -23.47
C ASP A 648 -18.11 -6.43 -23.54
N CYS A 649 -17.60 -6.78 -24.73
CA CYS A 649 -16.71 -7.91 -24.99
C CYS A 649 -15.47 -7.41 -25.75
N LEU A 650 -14.29 -7.99 -25.52
CA LEU A 650 -13.08 -7.61 -26.26
C LEU A 650 -13.22 -7.83 -27.78
N ALA A 651 -14.03 -8.80 -28.20
CA ALA A 651 -14.34 -9.03 -29.61
C ALA A 651 -15.14 -7.88 -30.25
N ASP A 652 -15.85 -7.05 -29.47
CA ASP A 652 -16.67 -5.95 -30.02
C ASP A 652 -15.83 -4.87 -30.72
N PHE A 653 -14.53 -4.81 -30.43
CA PHE A 653 -13.58 -3.86 -31.01
C PHE A 653 -12.87 -4.38 -32.26
N ILE A 654 -13.25 -5.56 -32.76
CA ILE A 654 -12.76 -6.13 -34.01
C ILE A 654 -13.92 -6.18 -35.01
N ALA A 655 -13.64 -5.84 -36.27
CA ALA A 655 -14.66 -5.81 -37.32
C ALA A 655 -15.37 -7.18 -37.43
N PRO A 656 -16.71 -7.23 -37.39
CA PRO A 656 -17.43 -8.48 -37.47
C PRO A 656 -17.32 -9.10 -38.86
N GLU A 657 -17.40 -10.42 -38.92
CA GLU A 657 -17.40 -11.15 -40.19
C GLU A 657 -18.54 -10.65 -41.10
N GLY A 658 -18.21 -10.38 -42.37
CA GLY A 658 -19.16 -9.84 -43.36
C GLY A 658 -19.34 -8.31 -43.34
N SER A 659 -18.64 -7.56 -42.47
CA SER A 659 -18.68 -6.09 -42.49
C SER A 659 -17.99 -5.47 -43.72
N GLY A 660 -17.11 -6.23 -44.38
CA GLY A 660 -16.28 -5.72 -45.48
C GLY A 660 -15.11 -4.82 -45.04
N VAL A 661 -14.96 -4.61 -43.73
CA VAL A 661 -13.87 -3.83 -43.13
C VAL A 661 -12.71 -4.75 -42.81
N ALA A 662 -11.52 -4.37 -43.29
CA ALA A 662 -10.29 -5.13 -43.11
C ALA A 662 -9.70 -4.95 -41.71
#